data_AF-A0A914YVS3-F1
#
_entry.id   AF-A0A914YVS3-F1
#
_cell.length_a   1.000
_cell.length_b   1.000
_cell.length_c   1.000
_cell.angle_alpha   90.00
_cell.angle_beta   90.00
_cell.angle_gamma   90.00
#
_symmetry.space_group_name_H-M   'P 1'
#
loop_
_entity.id
_entity.type
_entity.pdbx_description
1 polymer ?
#
loop_
_entity_poly.entity_id
_entity_poly.type
_entity_poly.pdbx_seq_one_letter_code
_entity_poly.pdbx_strand_id
1 'polypeptide(L)'
;MQRLLILLILIYGINNSYAARCPENLPEYCSCENQEDGIHVKCHQISNLNETFAALNPNDTIDRLDITNCNPRINELRPLPQLNVKSLTINGCGLEKIADNAFKNVGNVLEELRLPNNSLKKIPSLKQLPNLVTIGLSHNRISEVPDLAFDGALHLRQIRLSNNKICSLATYAFVELKQSLEVLDLSGNCFSSVPASNIRSLQKLSHLDFSENKISELAQFTFMNLPLLKELRLNSNRLGALPPLAFLNIPTLTHLYVKDNKIKKLEPGTLQVFKELEVVDFTRNEITAIPSFKEMEKLKFVHFDHNQVQRIETMTFSSNPALQMISLQDNEISLIARNSFDALDQLMILLLANNSLTTIEKSVFDGMRNLQQLNLHNNSLIEITNHTLASLPKLNVADFSMNEISTIQPGSFTKQTNLFWLDLSNNNITKLEKGTFVQRIANILLDGNQLYCDDKFDWFVTYLVTNQVRTFLPNQPEIKCAGPEKFAGVRLKDLMIKKANDTLVQSFTNPGMSNANGANLANGANMIGSILPGLISSSGGAGGGAPGFLGSFTQAIPALRNFPGLNMVPDGHGGATGNPRLDSAINRFSEPLVRWGSGGKPAPADIRQMIDTLPELIVNIPGFGNVDLSKVPPHILDHVLRGGQIPGIPRETLDTVVKQYTERMYQAALRAQEKKSLPGDEKYLPPLTTLPPEVVQTFMNPKGIPYLDKEQIRTIQEYYTSQIPLEFADAKDGNNTLNPQMFSMLNLLPPNYNLSKIPPEVIKQVLRGEMPDFALLPQDIIEYLRSNSDRIFNSVKVPPNTTIEEILGKLPRFDPPIFNVTFAPYDINKVDGDLVLKEEGFLSSSQTRWLTAIALGLLGTVSIVILGVYVYYLRKNRLGETV
;
A
#
# COMPACT_ATOMS: atom_id res chain seq x y z
N MET A 1 55.39 19.40 -29.01
CA MET A 1 56.07 18.85 -27.81
C MET A 1 55.47 19.41 -26.52
N GLN A 2 55.51 20.72 -26.23
CA GLN A 2 54.90 21.30 -25.01
C GLN A 2 53.38 21.12 -24.91
N ARG A 3 52.62 21.21 -26.02
CA ARG A 3 51.17 20.92 -26.01
C ARG A 3 50.84 19.43 -25.88
N LEU A 4 51.76 18.54 -26.23
CA LEU A 4 51.61 17.09 -26.04
C LEU A 4 51.89 16.70 -24.58
N LEU A 5 52.81 17.40 -23.92
CA LEU A 5 53.11 17.23 -22.50
C LEU A 5 51.94 17.70 -21.62
N ILE A 6 51.26 18.79 -21.99
CA ILE A 6 50.05 19.27 -21.30
C ILE A 6 48.86 18.31 -21.52
N LEU A 7 48.72 17.74 -22.72
CA LEU A 7 47.71 16.72 -22.98
C LEU A 7 48.01 15.41 -22.24
N LEU A 8 49.28 15.01 -22.13
CA LEU A 8 49.69 13.85 -21.33
C LEU A 8 49.52 14.09 -19.83
N ILE A 9 49.72 15.31 -19.31
CA ILE A 9 49.44 15.66 -17.91
C ILE A 9 47.92 15.70 -17.65
N LEU A 10 47.10 16.11 -18.63
CA LEU A 10 45.64 16.05 -18.52
C LEU A 10 45.08 14.63 -18.68
N ILE A 11 45.72 13.78 -19.49
CA ILE A 11 45.32 12.38 -19.69
C ILE A 11 45.85 11.48 -18.56
N TYR A 12 47.04 11.75 -18.00
CA TYR A 12 47.54 11.06 -16.79
C TYR A 12 47.04 11.66 -15.47
N GLY A 13 46.50 12.89 -15.49
CA GLY A 13 45.97 13.57 -14.30
C GLY A 13 44.53 13.23 -13.93
N ILE A 14 43.80 12.49 -14.78
CA ILE A 14 42.37 12.18 -14.57
C ILE A 14 42.12 10.69 -14.22
N ASN A 15 43.17 9.87 -14.12
CA ASN A 15 43.05 8.48 -13.64
C ASN A 15 43.53 8.26 -12.20
N ASN A 16 43.46 9.31 -11.37
CA ASN A 16 43.55 9.17 -9.92
C ASN A 16 42.28 9.69 -9.25
N SER A 17 41.11 9.35 -9.79
CA SER A 17 40.03 8.96 -8.90
C SER A 17 40.46 7.63 -8.28
N TYR A 18 41.23 7.71 -7.18
CA TYR A 18 41.06 6.69 -6.15
C TYR A 18 39.55 6.65 -5.95
N ALA A 19 38.91 5.57 -6.40
CA ALA A 19 37.55 5.28 -6.01
C ALA A 19 37.54 5.48 -4.51
N ALA A 20 36.83 6.50 -4.03
CA ALA A 20 36.79 6.78 -2.61
C ALA A 20 36.22 5.50 -2.01
N ARG A 21 37.06 4.77 -1.27
CA ARG A 21 36.71 3.48 -0.70
C ARG A 21 36.18 3.73 0.70
N CYS A 22 35.21 2.93 1.09
CA CYS A 22 34.77 2.89 2.47
C CYS A 22 35.98 2.72 3.40
N PRO A 23 36.02 3.45 4.53
CA PRO A 23 37.09 3.30 5.50
C PRO A 23 37.24 1.83 5.93
N GLU A 24 38.47 1.31 5.92
CA GLU A 24 38.72 -0.12 6.14
C GLU A 24 38.55 -0.55 7.61
N ASN A 25 38.68 0.38 8.56
CA ASN A 25 38.69 0.12 10.01
C ASN A 25 37.44 0.69 10.71
N LEU A 26 36.25 0.41 10.19
CA LEU A 26 35.00 0.83 10.86
C LEU A 26 34.62 -0.14 12.00
N PRO A 27 34.08 0.37 13.13
CA PRO A 27 33.53 -0.47 14.18
C PRO A 27 32.37 -1.35 13.66
N GLU A 28 32.13 -2.51 14.29
CA GLU A 28 31.07 -3.45 13.87
C GLU A 28 29.65 -2.83 13.86
N TYR A 29 29.43 -1.81 14.70
CA TYR A 29 28.16 -1.09 14.76
C TYR A 29 28.00 0.01 13.69
N CYS A 30 28.97 0.12 12.77
CA CYS A 30 28.97 1.03 11.64
C CYS A 30 29.00 0.27 10.31
N SER A 31 28.15 0.67 9.38
CA SER A 31 28.12 0.19 8.00
C SER A 31 28.50 1.32 7.05
N CYS A 32 29.20 1.00 5.97
CA CYS A 32 29.54 1.96 4.91
C CYS A 32 29.02 1.48 3.54
N GLU A 33 28.43 2.42 2.81
CA GLU A 33 27.89 2.23 1.47
C GLU A 33 28.50 3.28 0.53
N ASN A 34 28.85 2.86 -0.69
CA ASN A 34 29.24 3.77 -1.76
C ASN A 34 28.02 4.01 -2.66
N GLN A 35 27.50 5.24 -2.65
CA GLN A 35 26.33 5.64 -3.42
C GLN A 35 26.73 6.60 -4.56
N GLU A 36 25.81 6.87 -5.49
CA GLU A 36 26.08 7.79 -6.61
C GLU A 36 26.41 9.21 -6.13
N ASP A 37 25.94 9.61 -4.95
CA ASP A 37 26.19 10.89 -4.29
C ASP A 37 27.39 10.88 -3.32
N GLY A 38 28.07 9.74 -3.16
CA GLY A 38 29.34 9.64 -2.42
C GLY A 38 29.37 8.55 -1.33
N ILE A 39 30.29 8.68 -0.39
CA ILE A 39 30.47 7.71 0.71
C ILE A 39 29.50 8.01 1.86
N HIS A 40 28.67 7.03 2.19
CA HIS A 40 27.71 7.09 3.31
C HIS A 40 28.09 6.11 4.41
N VAL A 41 28.36 6.64 5.61
CA VAL A 41 28.65 5.85 6.81
C VAL A 41 27.47 5.99 7.78
N LYS A 42 26.91 4.86 8.22
CA LYS A 42 25.80 4.80 9.18
C LYS A 42 26.22 4.00 10.39
N CYS A 43 26.06 4.58 11.57
CA CYS A 43 26.38 3.95 12.85
C CYS A 43 25.14 3.93 13.75
N HIS A 44 24.85 2.78 14.36
CA HIS A 44 23.67 2.57 15.20
C HIS A 44 24.06 2.03 16.59
N GLN A 45 23.33 2.43 17.63
CA GLN A 45 23.57 1.94 19.01
C GLN A 45 25.01 2.16 19.50
N ILE A 46 25.54 3.36 19.26
CA ILE A 46 26.93 3.68 19.58
C ILE A 46 27.15 3.65 21.09
N SER A 47 28.11 2.84 21.53
CA SER A 47 28.57 2.74 22.93
C SER A 47 29.53 3.87 23.32
N ASN A 48 30.38 4.32 22.40
CA ASN A 48 31.30 5.42 22.62
C ASN A 48 31.50 6.27 21.35
N LEU A 49 30.99 7.51 21.38
CA LEU A 49 31.08 8.44 20.26
C LEU A 49 32.52 8.82 19.90
N ASN A 50 33.41 8.91 20.91
CA ASN A 50 34.80 9.28 20.69
C ASN A 50 35.56 8.15 19.96
N GLU A 51 35.27 6.89 20.27
CA GLU A 51 35.85 5.74 19.56
C GLU A 51 35.38 5.70 18.11
N THR A 52 34.10 5.95 17.85
CA THR A 52 33.58 6.04 16.47
C THR A 52 34.31 7.11 15.66
N PHE A 53 34.51 8.31 16.22
CA PHE A 53 35.23 9.36 15.50
C PHE A 53 36.73 9.06 15.38
N ALA A 54 37.34 8.38 16.35
CA ALA A 54 38.75 7.98 16.28
C ALA A 54 39.02 6.89 15.24
N ALA A 55 38.01 6.06 14.93
CA ALA A 55 38.10 5.04 13.89
C ALA A 55 38.08 5.61 12.47
N LEU A 56 37.60 6.85 12.28
CA LEU A 56 37.57 7.51 10.99
C LEU A 56 38.92 8.17 10.69
N ASN A 57 39.50 7.87 9.52
CA ASN A 57 40.76 8.47 9.09
C ASN A 57 40.52 9.92 8.63
N PRO A 58 41.28 10.92 9.11
CA PRO A 58 41.14 12.31 8.68
C PRO A 58 41.31 12.55 7.17
N ASN A 59 41.99 11.64 6.46
CA ASN A 59 42.20 11.72 5.02
C ASN A 59 41.02 11.17 4.20
N ASP A 60 40.12 10.40 4.81
CA ASP A 60 38.96 9.83 4.12
C ASP A 60 37.87 10.89 3.96
N THR A 61 37.43 11.12 2.73
CA THR A 61 36.30 12.00 2.43
C THR A 61 35.00 11.25 2.65
N ILE A 62 34.18 11.68 3.61
CA ILE A 62 32.88 11.09 3.89
C ILE A 62 31.79 12.11 3.52
N ASP A 63 30.92 11.77 2.58
CA ASP A 63 29.87 12.67 2.14
C ASP A 63 28.73 12.74 3.16
N ARG A 64 28.37 11.62 3.79
CA ARG A 64 27.38 11.57 4.88
C ARG A 64 27.79 10.63 6.00
N LEU A 65 27.74 11.12 7.23
CA LEU A 65 27.91 10.35 8.46
C LEU A 65 26.64 10.45 9.30
N ASP A 66 25.92 9.33 9.43
CA ASP A 66 24.71 9.23 10.24
C ASP A 66 24.97 8.42 11.52
N ILE A 67 24.83 9.09 12.65
CA ILE A 67 24.95 8.50 13.99
C ILE A 67 23.57 8.45 14.62
N THR A 68 23.15 7.28 15.08
CA THR A 68 21.81 7.07 15.63
C THR A 68 21.84 6.33 16.97
N ASN A 69 20.99 6.76 17.90
CA ASN A 69 20.70 6.09 19.18
C ASN A 69 21.94 5.78 20.03
N CYS A 70 22.64 6.80 20.53
CA CYS A 70 23.79 6.59 21.42
C CYS A 70 23.38 5.98 22.78
N ASN A 71 24.09 4.94 23.22
CA ASN A 71 23.89 4.28 24.51
C ASN A 71 25.24 3.95 25.19
N PRO A 72 25.67 4.67 26.24
CA PRO A 72 24.89 5.60 27.05
C PRO A 72 24.57 6.93 26.34
N ARG A 73 23.54 7.61 26.83
CA ARG A 73 23.18 8.96 26.36
C ARG A 73 24.33 9.93 26.58
N ILE A 74 24.51 10.82 25.62
CA ILE A 74 25.60 11.81 25.62
C ILE A 74 24.98 13.16 25.92
N ASN A 75 25.33 13.76 27.06
CA ASN A 75 24.74 15.04 27.48
C ASN A 75 25.33 16.25 26.73
N GLU A 76 26.61 16.18 26.36
CA GLU A 76 27.34 17.28 25.74
C GLU A 76 28.24 16.80 24.60
N LEU A 77 28.15 17.44 23.44
CA LEU A 77 29.06 17.21 22.33
C LEU A 77 30.36 17.98 22.54
N ARG A 78 31.45 17.25 22.75
CA ARG A 78 32.82 17.79 22.88
C ARG A 78 33.43 18.09 21.51
N PRO A 79 34.55 18.85 21.44
CA PRO A 79 35.31 19.07 20.21
C PRO A 79 35.56 17.80 19.42
N LEU A 80 35.09 17.80 18.17
CA LEU A 80 35.31 16.72 17.23
C LEU A 80 36.78 16.68 16.80
N PRO A 81 37.35 15.47 16.57
CA PRO A 81 38.65 15.35 15.95
C PRO A 81 38.64 15.90 14.52
N GLN A 82 39.80 15.97 13.88
CA GLN A 82 39.90 16.34 12.47
C GLN A 82 39.19 15.28 11.63
N LEU A 83 38.10 15.67 10.96
CA LEU A 83 37.29 14.80 10.10
C LEU A 83 36.96 15.55 8.81
N ASN A 84 36.91 14.83 7.70
CA ASN A 84 36.57 15.36 6.39
C ASN A 84 35.15 14.88 6.01
N VAL A 85 34.16 15.39 6.75
CA VAL A 85 32.74 15.01 6.64
C VAL A 85 31.93 16.18 6.11
N LYS A 86 31.19 15.98 5.01
CA LYS A 86 30.32 17.04 4.43
C LYS A 86 28.96 17.14 5.12
N SER A 87 28.31 16.00 5.42
CA SER A 87 27.02 15.94 6.12
C SER A 87 27.13 15.10 7.39
N LEU A 88 26.81 15.70 8.54
CA LEU A 88 26.83 15.04 9.85
C LEU A 88 25.42 15.02 10.45
N THR A 89 24.91 13.82 10.68
CA THR A 89 23.67 13.60 11.43
C THR A 89 23.96 12.94 12.78
N ILE A 90 23.48 13.49 13.88
CA ILE A 90 23.47 12.85 15.21
C ILE A 90 22.04 12.83 15.73
N ASN A 91 21.38 11.67 15.61
CA ASN A 91 19.97 11.49 15.92
C ASN A 91 19.78 10.67 17.20
N GLY A 92 18.97 11.18 18.14
CA GLY A 92 18.53 10.37 19.28
C GLY A 92 19.62 10.05 20.30
N CYS A 93 20.69 10.86 20.40
CA CYS A 93 21.81 10.61 21.31
C CYS A 93 21.66 11.25 22.69
N GLY A 94 20.60 12.03 22.90
CA GLY A 94 20.31 12.69 24.18
C GLY A 94 21.07 13.98 24.42
N LEU A 95 21.65 14.59 23.38
CA LEU A 95 22.44 15.82 23.50
C LEU A 95 21.62 16.96 24.13
N GLU A 96 22.10 17.51 25.25
CA GLU A 96 21.52 18.69 25.88
C GLU A 96 22.28 19.98 25.53
N LYS A 97 23.58 19.86 25.29
CA LYS A 97 24.50 20.97 24.99
C LYS A 97 25.52 20.59 23.92
N ILE A 98 26.05 21.61 23.26
CA ILE A 98 27.15 21.50 22.29
C ILE A 98 28.19 22.52 22.71
N ALA A 99 29.45 22.10 22.88
CA ALA A 99 30.53 23.01 23.22
C ALA A 99 30.75 24.04 22.09
N ASP A 100 31.12 25.28 22.43
CA ASP A 100 31.28 26.37 21.44
C ASP A 100 32.37 26.08 20.39
N ASN A 101 33.32 25.21 20.72
CA ASN A 101 34.39 24.76 19.85
C ASN A 101 34.18 23.31 19.33
N ALA A 102 32.96 22.78 19.43
CA ALA A 102 32.64 21.41 19.02
C ALA A 102 33.04 21.14 17.56
N PHE A 103 32.87 22.11 16.68
CA PHE A 103 33.03 21.93 15.23
C PHE A 103 34.31 22.54 14.65
N LYS A 104 35.22 23.06 15.49
CA LYS A 104 36.40 23.81 15.06
C LYS A 104 37.24 23.08 14.00
N ASN A 105 37.39 21.77 14.14
CA ASN A 105 38.26 20.96 13.28
C ASN A 105 37.55 20.43 12.02
N VAL A 106 36.22 20.49 11.95
CA VAL A 106 35.42 19.96 10.83
C VAL A 106 34.75 21.05 10.00
N GLY A 107 34.68 22.27 10.51
CA GLY A 107 33.82 23.32 9.96
C GLY A 107 34.20 23.86 8.59
N ASN A 108 35.44 23.66 8.12
CA ASN A 108 35.84 24.03 6.77
C ASN A 108 35.25 23.13 5.68
N VAL A 109 34.75 21.94 6.04
CA VAL A 109 34.20 20.97 5.09
C VAL A 109 32.70 20.77 5.30
N LEU A 110 32.22 20.92 6.55
CA LEU A 110 30.85 20.62 6.89
C LEU A 110 29.84 21.55 6.18
N GLU A 111 29.04 20.98 5.29
CA GLU A 111 27.97 21.65 4.53
C GLU A 111 26.60 21.39 5.17
N GLU A 112 26.43 20.30 5.90
CA GLU A 112 25.16 19.95 6.52
C GLU A 112 25.33 19.41 7.95
N LEU A 113 24.55 19.97 8.87
CA LEU A 113 24.51 19.55 10.28
C LEU A 113 23.08 19.25 10.70
N ARG A 114 22.79 18.00 11.04
CA ARG A 114 21.48 17.55 11.51
C ARG A 114 21.60 16.93 12.91
N LEU A 115 20.85 17.45 13.87
CA LEU A 115 20.85 16.99 15.26
C LEU A 115 19.43 16.64 15.77
N PRO A 116 18.64 15.86 15.02
CA PRO A 116 17.24 15.63 15.36
C PRO A 116 17.07 14.74 16.61
N ASN A 117 15.90 14.84 17.25
CA ASN A 117 15.49 14.00 18.38
C ASN A 117 16.49 14.01 19.55
N ASN A 118 17.11 15.15 19.83
CA ASN A 118 17.96 15.34 21.01
C ASN A 118 17.20 16.16 22.08
N SER A 119 17.92 16.70 23.06
CA SER A 119 17.36 17.51 24.14
C SER A 119 17.98 18.91 24.19
N LEU A 120 18.42 19.42 23.04
CA LEU A 120 19.07 20.73 22.94
C LEU A 120 18.10 21.83 23.36
N LYS A 121 18.57 22.71 24.25
CA LYS A 121 17.79 23.86 24.74
C LYS A 121 18.07 25.16 23.97
N LYS A 122 19.19 25.20 23.24
CA LYS A 122 19.66 26.37 22.49
C LYS A 122 20.24 25.94 21.15
N ILE A 123 20.24 26.86 20.19
CA ILE A 123 20.94 26.70 18.92
C ILE A 123 22.46 26.71 19.18
N PRO A 124 23.24 25.76 18.62
CA PRO A 124 24.70 25.74 18.77
C PRO A 124 25.36 26.91 18.05
N SER A 125 26.56 27.32 18.49
CA SER A 125 27.33 28.36 17.80
C SER A 125 27.75 27.89 16.40
N LEU A 126 27.43 28.69 15.37
CA LEU A 126 27.75 28.37 13.97
C LEU A 126 28.96 29.16 13.43
N LYS A 127 29.64 29.95 14.27
CA LYS A 127 30.78 30.80 13.88
C LYS A 127 31.93 30.04 13.22
N GLN A 128 32.04 28.75 13.51
CA GLN A 128 33.08 27.88 13.00
C GLN A 128 32.65 27.09 11.77
N LEU A 129 31.46 27.33 11.22
CA LEU A 129 30.86 26.56 10.13
C LEU A 129 30.59 27.46 8.89
N PRO A 130 31.64 28.05 8.26
CA PRO A 130 31.46 29.03 7.19
C PRO A 130 30.78 28.47 5.93
N ASN A 131 30.94 27.15 5.67
CA ASN A 131 30.40 26.49 4.48
C ASN A 131 29.05 25.81 4.72
N LEU A 132 28.43 26.01 5.89
CA LEU A 132 27.18 25.36 6.24
C LEU A 132 26.03 25.85 5.36
N VAL A 133 25.37 24.91 4.69
CA VAL A 133 24.23 25.11 3.81
C VAL A 133 22.92 24.71 4.48
N THR A 134 22.94 23.64 5.28
CA THR A 134 21.74 23.11 5.94
C THR A 134 21.98 22.89 7.43
N ILE A 135 21.05 23.38 8.25
CA ILE A 135 20.98 23.06 9.67
C ILE A 135 19.61 22.48 10.03
N GLY A 136 19.63 21.29 10.65
CA GLY A 136 18.45 20.61 11.14
C GLY A 136 18.52 20.40 12.64
N LEU A 137 17.60 21.00 13.39
CA LEU A 137 17.51 20.91 14.85
C LEU A 137 16.10 20.45 15.29
N SER A 138 15.41 19.71 14.43
CA SER A 138 14.03 19.27 14.68
C SER A 138 13.91 18.35 15.90
N HIS A 139 12.74 18.32 16.55
CA HIS A 139 12.47 17.45 17.70
C HIS A 139 13.49 17.66 18.85
N ASN A 140 13.70 18.92 19.23
CA ASN A 140 14.55 19.30 20.37
C ASN A 140 13.72 20.06 21.41
N ARG A 141 14.37 20.77 22.33
CA ARG A 141 13.74 21.56 23.39
C ARG A 141 14.10 23.04 23.30
N ILE A 142 14.40 23.53 22.10
CA ILE A 142 14.81 24.91 21.86
C ILE A 142 13.63 25.83 22.11
N SER A 143 13.80 26.81 22.99
CA SER A 143 12.73 27.75 23.38
C SER A 143 12.88 29.14 22.78
N GLU A 144 14.09 29.52 22.39
CA GLU A 144 14.42 30.86 21.91
C GLU A 144 15.37 30.81 20.71
N VAL A 145 15.20 31.76 19.80
CA VAL A 145 16.17 32.06 18.74
C VAL A 145 16.68 33.48 19.00
N PRO A 146 17.85 33.63 19.64
CA PRO A 146 18.39 34.93 20.03
C PRO A 146 18.87 35.74 18.81
N ASP A 147 19.20 37.01 19.03
CA ASP A 147 19.84 37.82 18.01
C ASP A 147 21.18 37.19 17.58
N LEU A 148 21.47 37.23 16.28
CA LEU A 148 22.70 36.67 15.71
C LEU A 148 22.86 35.16 15.98
N ALA A 149 21.76 34.42 16.15
CA ALA A 149 21.80 32.97 16.40
C ALA A 149 22.54 32.16 15.31
N PHE A 150 22.62 32.69 14.09
CA PHE A 150 23.25 32.03 12.94
C PHE A 150 24.54 32.74 12.48
N ASP A 151 25.17 33.52 13.37
CA ASP A 151 26.40 34.26 13.10
C ASP A 151 27.50 33.37 12.51
N GLY A 152 28.05 33.77 11.37
CA GLY A 152 29.15 33.09 10.66
C GLY A 152 28.72 32.05 9.62
N ALA A 153 27.46 31.63 9.58
CA ALA A 153 26.93 30.67 8.58
C ALA A 153 26.31 31.40 7.37
N LEU A 154 27.10 32.22 6.67
CA LEU A 154 26.60 33.12 5.63
C LEU A 154 25.99 32.42 4.40
N HIS A 155 26.38 31.15 4.16
CA HIS A 155 25.89 30.33 3.04
C HIS A 155 24.67 29.45 3.39
N LEU A 156 24.10 29.63 4.58
CA LEU A 156 23.00 28.82 5.06
C LEU A 156 21.73 29.05 4.23
N ARG A 157 21.23 27.99 3.60
CA ARG A 157 20.05 27.98 2.72
C ARG A 157 18.84 27.31 3.37
N GLN A 158 19.04 26.36 4.29
CA GLN A 158 17.95 25.62 4.92
C GLN A 158 18.07 25.59 6.43
N ILE A 159 17.00 26.01 7.11
CA ILE A 159 16.84 25.89 8.57
C ILE A 159 15.61 25.05 8.86
N ARG A 160 15.80 23.93 9.56
CA ARG A 160 14.71 23.14 10.12
C ARG A 160 14.74 23.18 11.64
N LEU A 161 13.72 23.79 12.23
CA LEU A 161 13.52 23.95 13.68
C LEU A 161 12.19 23.35 14.13
N SER A 162 11.64 22.41 13.36
CA SER A 162 10.35 21.80 13.62
C SER A 162 10.29 21.04 14.95
N ASN A 163 9.10 20.97 15.57
CA ASN A 163 8.90 20.23 16.82
C ASN A 163 9.86 20.67 17.94
N ASN A 164 9.84 21.96 18.25
CA ASN A 164 10.59 22.58 19.35
C ASN A 164 9.63 23.32 20.29
N LYS A 165 10.14 24.25 21.12
CA LYS A 165 9.37 25.05 22.08
C LYS A 165 9.47 26.55 21.79
N ILE A 166 9.66 26.92 20.52
CA ILE A 166 9.89 28.31 20.11
C ILE A 166 8.55 29.03 20.02
N CYS A 167 8.34 30.06 20.86
CA CYS A 167 7.12 30.86 20.82
C CYS A 167 7.33 32.26 20.20
N SER A 168 8.59 32.71 20.13
CA SER A 168 8.97 34.03 19.58
C SER A 168 10.40 34.00 19.05
N LEU A 169 10.71 34.92 18.14
CA LEU A 169 12.06 35.14 17.60
C LEU A 169 12.57 36.51 18.06
N ALA A 170 13.86 36.63 18.33
CA ALA A 170 14.49 37.93 18.54
C ALA A 170 14.51 38.75 17.24
N THR A 171 14.54 40.09 17.33
CA THR A 171 14.37 41.02 16.20
C THR A 171 15.38 40.77 15.07
N TYR A 172 16.62 40.43 15.40
CA TYR A 172 17.72 40.24 14.46
C TYR A 172 18.14 38.77 14.33
N ALA A 173 17.24 37.84 14.67
CA ALA A 173 17.51 36.40 14.61
C ALA A 173 18.05 35.91 13.25
N PHE A 174 17.52 36.42 12.13
CA PHE A 174 17.90 36.00 10.76
C PHE A 174 18.61 37.11 9.95
N VAL A 175 19.17 38.12 10.61
CA VAL A 175 19.66 39.33 9.94
C VAL A 175 20.77 39.06 8.90
N GLU A 176 21.60 38.04 9.13
CA GLU A 176 22.69 37.65 8.22
C GLU A 176 22.24 36.80 7.03
N LEU A 177 21.05 36.20 7.14
CA LEU A 177 20.56 35.19 6.18
C LEU A 177 19.65 35.78 5.10
N LYS A 178 19.50 37.11 5.05
CA LYS A 178 18.61 37.83 4.14
C LYS A 178 18.79 37.47 2.67
N GLN A 179 20.00 37.10 2.27
CA GLN A 179 20.41 36.86 0.87
C GLN A 179 20.70 35.38 0.57
N SER A 180 20.52 34.48 1.55
CA SER A 180 20.90 33.07 1.44
C SER A 180 19.77 32.10 1.79
N LEU A 181 18.92 32.43 2.78
CA LEU A 181 17.90 31.50 3.26
C LEU A 181 16.80 31.25 2.23
N GLU A 182 16.58 29.97 1.91
CA GLU A 182 15.61 29.49 0.94
C GLU A 182 14.49 28.66 1.58
N VAL A 183 14.79 27.91 2.64
CA VAL A 183 13.84 27.04 3.33
C VAL A 183 13.86 27.33 4.82
N LEU A 184 12.70 27.67 5.37
CA LEU A 184 12.50 27.87 6.80
C LEU A 184 11.34 27.03 7.30
N ASP A 185 11.65 26.03 8.12
CA ASP A 185 10.66 25.18 8.79
C ASP A 185 10.64 25.49 10.29
N LEU A 186 9.53 26.07 10.74
CA LEU A 186 9.21 26.39 12.13
C LEU A 186 7.94 25.65 12.59
N SER A 187 7.58 24.55 11.93
CA SER A 187 6.38 23.77 12.26
C SER A 187 6.47 23.11 13.64
N GLY A 188 5.35 22.74 14.26
CA GLY A 188 5.35 22.03 15.54
C GLY A 188 5.94 22.85 16.70
N ASN A 189 5.69 24.16 16.73
CA ASN A 189 6.20 25.08 17.75
C ASN A 189 5.01 25.73 18.51
N CYS A 190 5.24 26.87 19.17
CA CYS A 190 4.20 27.55 19.96
C CYS A 190 3.89 28.98 19.48
N PHE A 191 4.13 29.30 18.21
CA PHE A 191 3.82 30.62 17.67
C PHE A 191 2.32 30.91 17.74
N SER A 192 1.95 32.04 18.36
CA SER A 192 0.58 32.57 18.36
C SER A 192 0.33 33.53 17.19
N SER A 193 1.39 34.04 16.57
CA SER A 193 1.36 34.88 15.38
C SER A 193 2.63 34.65 14.56
N VAL A 194 2.57 34.94 13.27
CA VAL A 194 3.74 34.86 12.39
C VAL A 194 4.69 36.01 12.69
N PRO A 195 5.99 35.78 12.93
CA PRO A 195 6.99 36.82 13.17
C PRO A 195 7.36 37.55 11.87
N ALA A 196 6.43 38.39 11.39
CA ALA A 196 6.51 39.05 10.08
C ALA A 196 7.80 39.89 9.89
N SER A 197 8.25 40.59 10.94
CA SER A 197 9.49 41.39 10.91
C SER A 197 10.73 40.57 10.57
N ASN A 198 10.78 39.31 11.00
CA ASN A 198 11.90 38.42 10.78
C ASN A 198 11.90 37.87 9.35
N ILE A 199 10.73 37.49 8.83
CA ILE A 199 10.63 36.79 7.54
C ILE A 199 10.63 37.71 6.32
N ARG A 200 10.04 38.91 6.40
CA ARG A 200 9.91 39.85 5.26
C ARG A 200 11.25 40.25 4.62
N SER A 201 12.35 40.14 5.36
CA SER A 201 13.68 40.51 4.87
C SER A 201 14.40 39.39 4.10
N LEU A 202 13.84 38.18 4.07
CA LEU A 202 14.43 36.99 3.46
C LEU A 202 14.08 36.92 1.96
N GLN A 203 14.93 37.51 1.10
CA GLN A 203 14.62 37.72 -0.32
C GLN A 203 14.66 36.44 -1.16
N LYS A 204 15.36 35.40 -0.69
CA LYS A 204 15.48 34.10 -1.37
C LYS A 204 14.52 33.04 -0.83
N LEU A 205 13.67 33.39 0.13
CA LEU A 205 12.78 32.42 0.76
C LEU A 205 11.82 31.84 -0.27
N SER A 206 11.86 30.51 -0.39
CA SER A 206 11.11 29.74 -1.37
C SER A 206 10.10 28.79 -0.72
N HIS A 207 10.42 28.28 0.47
CA HIS A 207 9.55 27.40 1.25
C HIS A 207 9.47 27.89 2.69
N LEU A 208 8.25 28.06 3.18
CA LEU A 208 7.97 28.55 4.53
C LEU A 208 6.93 27.68 5.20
N ASP A 209 7.29 27.08 6.33
CA ASP A 209 6.40 26.20 7.11
C ASP A 209 6.19 26.71 8.53
N PHE A 210 4.94 27.04 8.84
CA PHE A 210 4.44 27.40 10.17
C PHE A 210 3.33 26.45 10.65
N SER A 211 3.26 25.24 10.08
CA SER A 211 2.24 24.25 10.44
C SER A 211 2.34 23.83 11.90
N GLU A 212 1.25 23.28 12.47
CA GLU A 212 1.24 22.74 13.84
C GLU A 212 1.69 23.77 14.89
N ASN A 213 1.20 25.00 14.77
CA ASN A 213 1.42 26.09 15.71
C ASN A 213 0.09 26.53 16.33
N LYS A 214 0.05 27.70 16.96
CA LYS A 214 -1.14 28.26 17.62
C LYS A 214 -1.58 29.57 16.98
N ILE A 215 -1.29 29.76 15.69
CA ILE A 215 -1.53 31.02 14.98
C ILE A 215 -3.05 31.20 14.81
N SER A 216 -3.60 32.25 15.41
CA SER A 216 -5.05 32.54 15.36
C SER A 216 -5.43 33.53 14.27
N GLU A 217 -4.50 34.40 13.87
CA GLU A 217 -4.76 35.46 12.89
C GLU A 217 -3.50 35.78 12.07
N LEU A 218 -3.72 36.28 10.86
CA LEU A 218 -2.69 36.87 10.01
C LEU A 218 -2.90 38.37 9.97
N ALA A 219 -1.92 39.13 10.47
CA ALA A 219 -1.93 40.58 10.34
C ALA A 219 -1.76 40.99 8.86
N GLN A 220 -2.14 42.24 8.55
CA GLN A 220 -1.86 42.79 7.23
C GLN A 220 -0.35 42.78 6.94
N PHE A 221 -0.02 42.51 5.68
CA PHE A 221 1.34 42.45 5.17
C PHE A 221 2.23 41.35 5.78
N THR A 222 1.67 40.38 6.51
CA THR A 222 2.43 39.32 7.19
C THR A 222 3.51 38.68 6.31
N PHE A 223 3.15 38.28 5.09
CA PHE A 223 4.05 37.64 4.11
C PHE A 223 4.48 38.59 2.98
N MET A 224 4.49 39.89 3.24
CA MET A 224 4.78 40.90 2.21
C MET A 224 6.22 40.76 1.65
N ASN A 225 6.35 40.95 0.33
CA ASN A 225 7.64 41.04 -0.38
C ASN A 225 8.50 39.78 -0.29
N LEU A 226 7.90 38.61 -0.53
CA LEU A 226 8.61 37.34 -0.68
C LEU A 226 8.53 36.89 -2.16
N PRO A 227 9.33 37.49 -3.06
CA PRO A 227 9.13 37.34 -4.51
C PRO A 227 9.42 35.94 -5.05
N LEU A 228 10.15 35.12 -4.29
CA LEU A 228 10.54 33.75 -4.66
C LEU A 228 9.79 32.67 -3.89
N LEU A 229 8.81 33.04 -3.05
CA LEU A 229 8.06 32.09 -2.23
C LEU A 229 7.16 31.23 -3.13
N LYS A 230 7.47 29.94 -3.18
CA LYS A 230 6.73 28.93 -3.95
C LYS A 230 5.76 28.16 -3.08
N GLU A 231 6.13 27.89 -1.83
CA GLU A 231 5.35 27.04 -0.94
C GLU A 231 5.16 27.69 0.43
N LEU A 232 3.89 27.77 0.85
CA LEU A 232 3.50 28.27 2.16
C LEU A 232 2.61 27.23 2.85
N ARG A 233 3.05 26.77 4.03
CA ARG A 233 2.31 25.84 4.87
C ARG A 233 1.89 26.48 6.18
N LEU A 234 0.59 26.44 6.45
CA LEU A 234 -0.08 26.96 7.63
C LEU A 234 -1.01 25.92 8.27
N ASN A 235 -0.75 24.64 8.00
CA ASN A 235 -1.64 23.55 8.42
C ASN A 235 -1.75 23.47 9.95
N SER A 236 -2.85 22.92 10.47
CA SER A 236 -3.00 22.65 11.91
C SER A 236 -2.73 23.89 12.78
N ASN A 237 -3.39 25.00 12.44
CA ASN A 237 -3.36 26.25 13.20
C ASN A 237 -4.78 26.61 13.65
N ARG A 238 -5.03 27.88 14.01
CA ARG A 238 -6.32 28.37 14.52
C ARG A 238 -6.85 29.53 13.68
N LEU A 239 -6.46 29.60 12.41
CA LEU A 239 -6.80 30.70 11.52
C LEU A 239 -8.31 30.74 11.25
N GLY A 240 -8.94 31.88 11.53
CA GLY A 240 -10.35 32.10 11.22
C GLY A 240 -10.61 32.70 9.83
N ALA A 241 -9.61 33.36 9.25
CA ALA A 241 -9.69 34.01 7.95
C ALA A 241 -8.30 34.18 7.33
N LEU A 242 -8.27 34.42 6.02
CA LEU A 242 -7.08 34.79 5.25
C LEU A 242 -7.30 36.19 4.66
N PRO A 243 -6.73 37.26 5.25
CA PRO A 243 -6.93 38.60 4.72
C PRO A 243 -6.07 38.80 3.45
N PRO A 244 -6.64 39.31 2.33
CA PRO A 244 -5.90 39.50 1.07
C PRO A 244 -4.59 40.28 1.23
N LEU A 245 -4.60 41.32 2.08
CA LEU A 245 -3.45 42.17 2.33
C LEU A 245 -2.30 41.48 3.09
N ALA A 246 -2.51 40.30 3.68
CA ALA A 246 -1.43 39.51 4.28
C ALA A 246 -0.42 39.00 3.23
N PHE A 247 -0.86 38.87 1.97
CA PHE A 247 -0.15 38.20 0.88
C PHE A 247 0.29 39.18 -0.24
N LEU A 248 0.61 40.42 0.12
CA LEU A 248 1.00 41.42 -0.86
C LEU A 248 2.37 41.10 -1.48
N ASN A 249 2.46 41.07 -2.81
CA ASN A 249 3.71 40.85 -3.56
C ASN A 249 4.38 39.49 -3.30
N ILE A 250 3.61 38.40 -3.43
CA ILE A 250 4.14 37.02 -3.49
C ILE A 250 3.69 36.29 -4.78
N PRO A 251 4.13 36.79 -5.95
CA PRO A 251 3.55 36.40 -7.24
C PRO A 251 3.89 34.97 -7.68
N THR A 252 4.89 34.32 -7.06
CA THR A 252 5.41 33.01 -7.47
C THR A 252 4.87 31.85 -6.65
N LEU A 253 3.89 32.09 -5.76
CA LEU A 253 3.33 31.05 -4.90
C LEU A 253 2.60 30.00 -5.75
N THR A 254 3.08 28.76 -5.67
CA THR A 254 2.53 27.60 -6.39
C THR A 254 1.76 26.66 -5.47
N HIS A 255 2.12 26.59 -4.18
CA HIS A 255 1.51 25.67 -3.22
C HIS A 255 1.08 26.41 -1.95
N LEU A 256 -0.21 26.33 -1.63
CA LEU A 256 -0.80 26.90 -0.43
C LEU A 256 -1.54 25.82 0.37
N TYR A 257 -1.02 25.52 1.56
CA TYR A 257 -1.61 24.53 2.47
C TYR A 257 -2.11 25.22 3.74
N VAL A 258 -3.41 25.12 3.98
CA VAL A 258 -4.12 25.75 5.12
C VAL A 258 -5.10 24.77 5.76
N LYS A 259 -4.75 23.49 5.70
CA LYS A 259 -5.53 22.37 6.23
C LYS A 259 -5.64 22.45 7.76
N ASP A 260 -6.69 21.87 8.33
CA ASP A 260 -6.86 21.78 9.80
C ASP A 260 -6.82 23.17 10.47
N ASN A 261 -7.71 24.07 10.04
CA ASN A 261 -7.86 25.43 10.57
C ASN A 261 -9.35 25.72 10.87
N LYS A 262 -9.72 26.98 11.11
CA LYS A 262 -11.08 27.41 11.46
C LYS A 262 -11.65 28.40 10.45
N ILE A 263 -11.22 28.30 9.19
CA ILE A 263 -11.60 29.28 8.16
C ILE A 263 -13.06 29.06 7.79
N LYS A 264 -13.90 30.08 7.99
CA LYS A 264 -15.33 30.03 7.68
C LYS A 264 -15.67 30.54 6.29
N LYS A 265 -14.99 31.62 5.90
CA LYS A 265 -15.21 32.32 4.64
C LYS A 265 -13.89 32.85 4.12
N LEU A 266 -13.77 32.90 2.80
CA LEU A 266 -12.68 33.55 2.10
C LEU A 266 -13.26 34.78 1.41
N GLU A 267 -12.70 35.95 1.71
CA GLU A 267 -13.14 37.20 1.09
C GLU A 267 -12.92 37.14 -0.42
N PRO A 268 -13.82 37.70 -1.24
CA PRO A 268 -13.63 37.79 -2.68
C PRO A 268 -12.25 38.39 -3.02
N GLY A 269 -11.50 37.73 -3.89
CA GLY A 269 -10.17 38.19 -4.29
C GLY A 269 -9.01 37.81 -3.37
N THR A 270 -9.26 37.17 -2.22
CA THR A 270 -8.19 36.70 -1.30
C THR A 270 -7.12 35.89 -2.01
N LEU A 271 -7.54 34.99 -2.90
CA LEU A 271 -6.64 34.10 -3.61
C LEU A 271 -6.22 34.64 -4.98
N GLN A 272 -6.90 35.65 -5.55
CA GLN A 272 -6.64 36.17 -6.91
C GLN A 272 -5.22 36.73 -7.10
N VAL A 273 -4.52 37.03 -6.00
CA VAL A 273 -3.11 37.44 -6.03
C VAL A 273 -2.17 36.31 -6.46
N PHE A 274 -2.58 35.04 -6.34
CA PHE A 274 -1.76 33.86 -6.64
C PHE A 274 -1.98 33.33 -8.06
N LYS A 275 -1.44 34.02 -9.06
CA LYS A 275 -1.61 33.64 -10.48
C LYS A 275 -0.89 32.35 -10.87
N GLU A 276 0.16 32.00 -10.13
CA GLU A 276 1.00 30.82 -10.35
C GLU A 276 0.55 29.60 -9.54
N LEU A 277 -0.58 29.68 -8.84
CA LEU A 277 -1.03 28.65 -7.92
C LEU A 277 -1.39 27.35 -8.65
N GLU A 278 -0.78 26.25 -8.21
CA GLU A 278 -1.00 24.90 -8.73
C GLU A 278 -1.77 24.03 -7.73
N VAL A 279 -1.57 24.22 -6.42
CA VAL A 279 -2.16 23.42 -5.35
C VAL A 279 -2.78 24.31 -4.28
N VAL A 280 -4.03 24.01 -3.93
CA VAL A 280 -4.70 24.56 -2.74
C VAL A 280 -5.27 23.45 -1.88
N ASP A 281 -4.95 23.49 -0.58
CA ASP A 281 -5.51 22.58 0.41
C ASP A 281 -6.14 23.36 1.57
N PHE A 282 -7.47 23.34 1.59
CA PHE A 282 -8.32 23.89 2.65
C PHE A 282 -9.07 22.79 3.41
N THR A 283 -8.59 21.54 3.33
CA THR A 283 -9.19 20.39 4.01
C THR A 283 -9.36 20.63 5.51
N ARG A 284 -10.47 20.18 6.10
CA ARG A 284 -10.77 20.32 7.54
C ARG A 284 -10.74 21.78 8.00
N ASN A 285 -11.65 22.56 7.41
CA ASN A 285 -11.98 23.92 7.84
C ASN A 285 -13.50 24.03 8.04
N GLU A 286 -14.02 25.25 8.16
CA GLU A 286 -15.45 25.54 8.36
C GLU A 286 -16.04 26.28 7.14
N ILE A 287 -15.48 26.03 5.94
CA ILE A 287 -15.80 26.81 4.73
C ILE A 287 -17.20 26.47 4.24
N THR A 288 -18.05 27.49 4.10
CA THR A 288 -19.45 27.31 3.66
C THR A 288 -19.66 27.45 2.15
N ALA A 289 -18.69 28.04 1.43
CA ALA A 289 -18.77 28.28 -0.01
C ALA A 289 -17.37 28.29 -0.64
N ILE A 290 -17.26 27.70 -1.83
CA ILE A 290 -16.01 27.63 -2.59
C ILE A 290 -15.64 29.04 -3.07
N PRO A 291 -14.40 29.51 -2.85
CA PRO A 291 -13.97 30.83 -3.33
C PRO A 291 -13.83 30.85 -4.85
N SER A 292 -13.83 32.06 -5.43
CA SER A 292 -13.52 32.21 -6.86
C SER A 292 -12.03 31.98 -7.13
N PHE A 293 -11.72 31.06 -8.06
CA PHE A 293 -10.37 30.79 -8.56
C PHE A 293 -10.06 31.48 -9.89
N LYS A 294 -10.75 32.58 -10.17
CA LYS A 294 -10.51 33.38 -11.38
C LYS A 294 -9.04 33.80 -11.47
N GLU A 295 -8.47 33.77 -12.67
CA GLU A 295 -7.05 34.07 -12.98
C GLU A 295 -6.02 33.01 -12.55
N MET A 296 -6.43 31.88 -11.93
CA MET A 296 -5.53 30.78 -11.56
C MET A 296 -5.51 29.69 -12.64
N GLU A 297 -4.99 30.03 -13.81
CA GLU A 297 -5.01 29.13 -14.98
C GLU A 297 -4.14 27.88 -14.80
N LYS A 298 -3.17 27.93 -13.86
CA LYS A 298 -2.24 26.83 -13.55
C LYS A 298 -2.72 25.89 -12.44
N LEU A 299 -3.90 26.12 -11.88
CA LEU A 299 -4.43 25.34 -10.76
C LEU A 299 -4.69 23.89 -11.21
N LYS A 300 -4.07 22.94 -10.53
CA LYS A 300 -4.14 21.49 -10.83
C LYS A 300 -4.90 20.70 -9.76
N PHE A 301 -4.70 21.05 -8.49
CA PHE A 301 -5.22 20.28 -7.36
C PHE A 301 -5.98 21.19 -6.39
N VAL A 302 -7.25 20.83 -6.14
CA VAL A 302 -8.13 21.54 -5.21
C VAL A 302 -8.66 20.57 -4.17
N HIS A 303 -8.32 20.81 -2.90
CA HIS A 303 -8.79 20.02 -1.76
C HIS A 303 -9.59 20.89 -0.80
N PHE A 304 -10.87 20.58 -0.64
CA PHE A 304 -11.82 21.23 0.27
C PHE A 304 -12.56 20.19 1.11
N ASP A 305 -11.94 19.02 1.32
CA ASP A 305 -12.57 17.93 2.06
C ASP A 305 -12.88 18.34 3.51
N HIS A 306 -13.92 17.74 4.11
CA HIS A 306 -14.30 18.02 5.50
C HIS A 306 -14.54 19.52 5.77
N ASN A 307 -15.45 20.11 4.99
CA ASN A 307 -15.91 21.49 5.15
C ASN A 307 -17.45 21.53 5.23
N GLN A 308 -18.07 22.70 5.10
CA GLN A 308 -19.52 22.91 5.20
C GLN A 308 -20.09 23.48 3.88
N VAL A 309 -19.49 23.10 2.74
CA VAL A 309 -19.91 23.61 1.43
C VAL A 309 -21.26 23.00 1.08
N GLN A 310 -22.25 23.84 0.80
CA GLN A 310 -23.63 23.39 0.52
C GLN A 310 -23.96 23.29 -0.97
N ARG A 311 -23.23 24.04 -1.82
CA ARG A 311 -23.52 24.13 -3.25
C ARG A 311 -22.26 24.44 -4.04
N ILE A 312 -22.19 23.90 -5.25
CA ILE A 312 -21.22 24.31 -6.27
C ILE A 312 -21.95 25.25 -7.23
N GLU A 313 -21.52 26.51 -7.28
CA GLU A 313 -22.18 27.56 -8.06
C GLU A 313 -21.74 27.53 -9.54
N THR A 314 -22.54 28.14 -10.41
CA THR A 314 -22.25 28.22 -11.84
C THR A 314 -20.88 28.82 -12.09
N MET A 315 -20.10 28.21 -13.00
CA MET A 315 -18.74 28.65 -13.37
C MET A 315 -17.70 28.61 -12.22
N THR A 316 -17.94 27.87 -11.13
CA THR A 316 -17.01 27.79 -9.99
C THR A 316 -15.57 27.43 -10.42
N PHE A 317 -15.41 26.45 -11.32
CA PHE A 317 -14.10 25.98 -11.79
C PHE A 317 -13.81 26.27 -13.26
N SER A 318 -14.71 26.97 -13.96
CA SER A 318 -14.63 27.09 -15.43
C SER A 318 -13.45 27.93 -15.95
N SER A 319 -12.73 28.62 -15.06
CA SER A 319 -11.54 29.42 -15.37
C SER A 319 -10.23 28.66 -15.11
N ASN A 320 -10.30 27.36 -14.79
CA ASN A 320 -9.15 26.57 -14.33
C ASN A 320 -8.95 25.32 -15.20
N PRO A 321 -8.66 25.46 -16.50
CA PRO A 321 -8.62 24.34 -17.46
C PRO A 321 -7.50 23.33 -17.19
N ALA A 322 -6.50 23.68 -16.37
CA ALA A 322 -5.42 22.80 -15.95
C ALA A 322 -5.77 21.89 -14.75
N LEU A 323 -7.00 21.97 -14.21
CA LEU A 323 -7.40 21.14 -13.08
C LEU A 323 -7.34 19.66 -13.45
N GLN A 324 -6.69 18.88 -12.59
CA GLN A 324 -6.51 17.43 -12.72
C GLN A 324 -7.32 16.69 -11.66
N MET A 325 -7.45 17.28 -10.47
CA MET A 325 -8.18 16.70 -9.35
C MET A 325 -8.96 17.75 -8.56
N ILE A 326 -10.22 17.44 -8.28
CA ILE A 326 -11.07 18.18 -7.35
C ILE A 326 -11.58 17.22 -6.27
N SER A 327 -11.30 17.54 -5.01
CA SER A 327 -11.80 16.81 -3.86
C SER A 327 -12.66 17.72 -2.97
N LEU A 328 -13.93 17.35 -2.84
CA LEU A 328 -14.98 18.05 -2.11
C LEU A 328 -15.74 17.07 -1.22
N GLN A 329 -15.05 16.07 -0.68
CA GLN A 329 -15.64 15.01 0.13
C GLN A 329 -16.00 15.53 1.52
N ASP A 330 -16.91 14.85 2.21
CA ASP A 330 -17.29 15.18 3.59
C ASP A 330 -17.74 16.66 3.70
N ASN A 331 -18.70 17.04 2.86
CA ASN A 331 -19.31 18.36 2.83
C ASN A 331 -20.84 18.22 2.89
N GLU A 332 -21.56 19.32 2.70
CA GLU A 332 -23.03 19.37 2.74
C GLU A 332 -23.61 19.62 1.33
N ILE A 333 -22.90 19.22 0.27
CA ILE A 333 -23.26 19.62 -1.10
C ILE A 333 -24.56 18.93 -1.51
N SER A 334 -25.61 19.71 -1.71
CA SER A 334 -26.91 19.23 -2.16
C SER A 334 -27.23 19.59 -3.61
N LEU A 335 -26.48 20.54 -4.19
CA LEU A 335 -26.71 21.04 -5.55
C LEU A 335 -25.38 21.36 -6.25
N ILE A 336 -25.25 20.89 -7.49
CA ILE A 336 -24.20 21.29 -8.43
C ILE A 336 -24.87 22.05 -9.57
N ALA A 337 -24.56 23.33 -9.71
CA ALA A 337 -25.12 24.14 -10.77
C ALA A 337 -24.55 23.75 -12.15
N ARG A 338 -25.31 24.04 -13.21
CA ARG A 338 -24.84 23.84 -14.58
C ARG A 338 -23.60 24.68 -14.87
N ASN A 339 -22.77 24.17 -15.77
CA ASN A 339 -21.53 24.81 -16.23
C ASN A 339 -20.49 25.05 -15.12
N SER A 340 -20.63 24.39 -13.97
CA SER A 340 -19.66 24.48 -12.86
C SER A 340 -18.30 23.90 -13.23
N PHE A 341 -18.30 22.89 -14.11
CA PHE A 341 -17.13 22.13 -14.56
C PHE A 341 -16.82 22.31 -16.06
N ASP A 342 -17.33 23.38 -16.67
CA ASP A 342 -17.05 23.68 -18.08
C ASP A 342 -15.54 23.87 -18.31
N ALA A 343 -15.06 23.45 -19.48
CA ALA A 343 -13.66 23.56 -19.91
C ALA A 343 -12.63 22.80 -19.04
N LEU A 344 -13.05 21.86 -18.19
CA LEU A 344 -12.18 21.01 -17.39
C LEU A 344 -11.71 19.75 -18.13
N ASP A 345 -11.20 19.92 -19.35
CA ASP A 345 -10.79 18.79 -20.19
C ASP A 345 -9.60 18.01 -19.58
N GLN A 346 -8.80 18.59 -18.68
CA GLN A 346 -7.70 17.88 -18.02
C GLN A 346 -8.11 17.15 -16.73
N LEU A 347 -9.36 17.30 -16.28
CA LEU A 347 -9.78 16.71 -15.01
C LEU A 347 -9.86 15.19 -15.13
N MET A 348 -9.16 14.50 -14.23
CA MET A 348 -9.09 13.05 -14.17
C MET A 348 -9.85 12.48 -12.96
N ILE A 349 -9.87 13.21 -11.84
CA ILE A 349 -10.40 12.74 -10.56
C ILE A 349 -11.39 13.77 -9.99
N LEU A 350 -12.62 13.32 -9.73
CA LEU A 350 -13.64 14.10 -9.05
C LEU A 350 -14.19 13.31 -7.86
N LEU A 351 -13.93 13.81 -6.65
CA LEU A 351 -14.33 13.15 -5.40
C LEU A 351 -15.39 14.00 -4.69
N LEU A 352 -16.59 13.43 -4.56
CA LEU A 352 -17.79 14.04 -3.99
C LEU A 352 -18.46 13.11 -2.95
N ALA A 353 -17.70 12.17 -2.38
CA ALA A 353 -18.20 11.26 -1.37
C ALA A 353 -18.69 11.99 -0.11
N ASN A 354 -19.60 11.38 0.65
CA ASN A 354 -20.12 11.92 1.91
C ASN A 354 -20.68 13.34 1.73
N ASN A 355 -21.65 13.49 0.83
CA ASN A 355 -22.38 14.74 0.56
C ASN A 355 -23.89 14.49 0.60
N SER A 356 -24.71 15.43 0.16
CA SER A 356 -26.18 15.36 0.23
C SER A 356 -26.84 15.46 -1.15
N LEU A 357 -26.17 14.95 -2.20
CA LEU A 357 -26.71 14.98 -3.55
C LEU A 357 -27.88 13.99 -3.69
N THR A 358 -29.04 14.48 -4.12
CA THR A 358 -30.24 13.65 -4.35
C THR A 358 -30.43 13.24 -5.81
N THR A 359 -29.99 14.10 -6.72
CA THR A 359 -30.09 13.90 -8.18
C THR A 359 -28.88 14.49 -8.88
N ILE A 360 -28.55 13.94 -10.04
CA ILE A 360 -27.57 14.53 -10.96
C ILE A 360 -28.34 15.01 -12.20
N GLU A 361 -28.48 16.33 -12.35
CA GLU A 361 -29.12 16.90 -13.53
C GLU A 361 -28.32 16.59 -14.81
N LYS A 362 -29.04 16.58 -15.93
CA LYS A 362 -28.43 16.54 -17.27
C LYS A 362 -27.38 17.65 -17.41
N SER A 363 -26.24 17.27 -18.01
CA SER A 363 -25.14 18.18 -18.33
C SER A 363 -24.36 18.74 -17.14
N VAL A 364 -24.61 18.29 -15.90
CA VAL A 364 -23.82 18.72 -14.74
C VAL A 364 -22.34 18.38 -14.90
N PHE A 365 -22.03 17.22 -15.50
CA PHE A 365 -20.66 16.76 -15.73
C PHE A 365 -20.08 17.14 -17.11
N ASP A 366 -20.76 18.02 -17.85
CA ASP A 366 -20.22 18.51 -19.11
C ASP A 366 -18.91 19.30 -18.88
N GLY A 367 -17.98 19.19 -19.82
CA GLY A 367 -16.64 19.79 -19.73
C GLY A 367 -15.53 18.87 -19.23
N MET A 368 -15.85 17.78 -18.51
CA MET A 368 -14.86 16.85 -17.94
C MET A 368 -14.63 15.58 -18.78
N ARG A 369 -14.29 15.75 -20.06
CA ARG A 369 -14.28 14.64 -21.04
C ARG A 369 -13.24 13.54 -20.76
N ASN A 370 -12.19 13.86 -20.01
CA ASN A 370 -11.12 12.94 -19.66
C ASN A 370 -11.22 12.37 -18.25
N LEU A 371 -12.35 12.58 -17.55
CA LEU A 371 -12.55 12.06 -16.20
C LEU A 371 -12.41 10.53 -16.18
N GLN A 372 -11.63 10.03 -15.24
CA GLN A 372 -11.33 8.61 -15.07
C GLN A 372 -11.93 8.06 -13.78
N GLN A 373 -11.97 8.87 -12.72
CA GLN A 373 -12.49 8.49 -11.42
C GLN A 373 -13.57 9.47 -10.96
N LEU A 374 -14.73 8.90 -10.64
CA LEU A 374 -15.86 9.61 -10.05
C LEU A 374 -16.26 8.90 -8.76
N ASN A 375 -16.19 9.61 -7.64
CA ASN A 375 -16.67 9.11 -6.36
C ASN A 375 -17.90 9.90 -5.90
N LEU A 376 -19.05 9.22 -5.84
CA LEU A 376 -20.32 9.71 -5.31
C LEU A 376 -20.82 8.83 -4.14
N HIS A 377 -19.92 8.08 -3.50
CA HIS A 377 -20.18 7.29 -2.31
C HIS A 377 -20.93 8.08 -1.24
N ASN A 378 -21.89 7.45 -0.56
CA ASN A 378 -22.59 8.02 0.58
C ASN A 378 -23.17 9.41 0.28
N ASN A 379 -24.06 9.44 -0.70
CA ASN A 379 -24.96 10.55 -1.01
C ASN A 379 -26.41 10.03 -0.90
N SER A 380 -27.39 10.80 -1.38
CA SER A 380 -28.81 10.42 -1.35
C SER A 380 -29.38 10.22 -2.76
N LEU A 381 -28.57 9.74 -3.72
CA LEU A 381 -28.99 9.57 -5.10
C LEU A 381 -30.06 8.49 -5.22
N ILE A 382 -31.15 8.78 -5.94
CA ILE A 382 -32.32 7.88 -6.04
C ILE A 382 -32.34 7.07 -7.35
N GLU A 383 -31.74 7.61 -8.41
CA GLU A 383 -31.69 6.95 -9.72
C GLU A 383 -30.41 7.25 -10.50
N ILE A 384 -30.04 6.33 -11.40
CA ILE A 384 -29.06 6.57 -12.45
C ILE A 384 -29.79 6.54 -13.80
N THR A 385 -29.68 7.64 -14.55
CA THR A 385 -30.35 7.81 -15.83
C THR A 385 -29.37 7.67 -17.01
N ASN A 386 -29.90 7.58 -18.23
CA ASN A 386 -29.09 7.52 -19.44
C ASN A 386 -28.23 8.76 -19.73
N HIS A 387 -28.45 9.87 -19.00
CA HIS A 387 -27.71 11.12 -19.15
C HIS A 387 -26.77 11.41 -17.99
N THR A 388 -26.90 10.72 -16.85
CA THR A 388 -26.07 10.94 -15.65
C THR A 388 -24.57 10.88 -15.94
N LEU A 389 -24.13 9.88 -16.74
CA LEU A 389 -22.72 9.68 -17.09
C LEU A 389 -22.42 9.97 -18.57
N ALA A 390 -23.38 10.47 -19.35
CA ALA A 390 -23.26 10.49 -20.81
C ALA A 390 -22.05 11.31 -21.34
N SER A 391 -21.61 12.32 -20.59
CA SER A 391 -20.47 13.19 -20.92
C SER A 391 -19.10 12.69 -20.44
N LEU A 392 -19.05 11.51 -19.80
CA LEU A 392 -17.84 10.93 -19.19
C LEU A 392 -17.38 9.65 -19.91
N PRO A 393 -16.91 9.71 -21.17
CA PRO A 393 -16.60 8.51 -21.95
C PRO A 393 -15.36 7.75 -21.49
N LYS A 394 -14.41 8.43 -20.82
CA LYS A 394 -13.16 7.83 -20.33
C LYS A 394 -13.23 7.29 -18.90
N LEU A 395 -14.42 7.31 -18.28
CA LEU A 395 -14.60 6.87 -16.91
C LEU A 395 -14.18 5.40 -16.75
N ASN A 396 -13.33 5.15 -15.76
CA ASN A 396 -12.74 3.86 -15.44
C ASN A 396 -13.27 3.33 -14.10
N VAL A 397 -13.37 4.23 -13.12
CA VAL A 397 -13.83 3.93 -11.76
C VAL A 397 -15.00 4.83 -11.43
N ALA A 398 -16.11 4.21 -11.04
CA ALA A 398 -17.30 4.90 -10.57
C ALA A 398 -17.80 4.29 -9.26
N ASP A 399 -17.93 5.11 -8.23
CA ASP A 399 -18.49 4.71 -6.94
C ASP A 399 -19.82 5.42 -6.70
N PHE A 400 -20.88 4.63 -6.60
CA PHE A 400 -22.25 5.02 -6.26
C PHE A 400 -22.74 4.30 -5.00
N SER A 401 -21.85 3.70 -4.23
CA SER A 401 -22.20 2.92 -3.05
C SER A 401 -22.82 3.79 -1.96
N MET A 402 -23.56 3.17 -1.04
CA MET A 402 -24.23 3.84 0.08
C MET A 402 -25.15 5.00 -0.37
N ASN A 403 -25.91 4.82 -1.45
CA ASN A 403 -26.93 5.78 -1.90
C ASN A 403 -28.34 5.17 -1.74
N GLU A 404 -29.36 5.86 -2.24
CA GLU A 404 -30.75 5.41 -2.22
C GLU A 404 -31.23 4.90 -3.59
N ILE A 405 -30.30 4.44 -4.44
CA ILE A 405 -30.59 4.15 -5.84
C ILE A 405 -31.54 2.97 -5.93
N SER A 406 -32.75 3.20 -6.46
CA SER A 406 -33.74 2.14 -6.69
C SER A 406 -33.81 1.69 -8.14
N THR A 407 -33.47 2.60 -9.07
CA THR A 407 -33.67 2.40 -10.51
C THR A 407 -32.43 2.82 -11.29
N ILE A 408 -32.03 1.99 -12.26
CA ILE A 408 -30.98 2.29 -13.23
C ILE A 408 -31.56 2.13 -14.63
N GLN A 409 -31.64 3.22 -15.39
CA GLN A 409 -32.23 3.21 -16.73
C GLN A 409 -31.39 2.37 -17.72
N PRO A 410 -32.02 1.68 -18.68
CA PRO A 410 -31.30 1.02 -19.76
C PRO A 410 -30.36 1.98 -20.50
N GLY A 411 -29.15 1.50 -20.80
CA GLY A 411 -28.15 2.27 -21.52
C GLY A 411 -27.40 3.33 -20.70
N SER A 412 -27.60 3.40 -19.38
CA SER A 412 -26.88 4.34 -18.49
C SER A 412 -25.36 4.28 -18.56
N PHE A 413 -24.81 3.12 -18.92
CA PHE A 413 -23.37 2.90 -19.05
C PHE A 413 -22.89 2.71 -20.51
N THR A 414 -23.72 3.06 -21.51
CA THR A 414 -23.40 2.77 -22.93
C THR A 414 -22.17 3.52 -23.42
N LYS A 415 -21.92 4.73 -22.90
CA LYS A 415 -20.81 5.60 -23.34
C LYS A 415 -19.50 5.31 -22.59
N GLN A 416 -19.55 4.62 -21.46
CA GLN A 416 -18.42 4.34 -20.60
C GLN A 416 -17.69 3.07 -21.07
N THR A 417 -16.96 3.17 -22.20
CA THR A 417 -16.29 2.00 -22.80
C THR A 417 -15.15 1.43 -21.97
N ASN A 418 -14.59 2.25 -21.07
CA ASN A 418 -13.41 1.91 -20.28
C ASN A 418 -13.75 1.58 -18.83
N LEU A 419 -15.04 1.49 -18.47
CA LEU A 419 -15.45 1.27 -17.09
C LEU A 419 -15.00 -0.11 -16.60
N PHE A 420 -14.06 -0.11 -15.67
CA PHE A 420 -13.47 -1.31 -15.10
C PHE A 420 -14.09 -1.65 -13.75
N TRP A 421 -14.40 -0.62 -12.97
CA TRP A 421 -14.90 -0.74 -11.60
C TRP A 421 -16.17 0.10 -11.41
N LEU A 422 -17.24 -0.57 -11.04
CA LEU A 422 -18.52 0.05 -10.69
C LEU A 422 -18.97 -0.47 -9.32
N ASP A 423 -19.05 0.42 -8.35
CA ASP A 423 -19.60 0.10 -7.04
C ASP A 423 -21.03 0.64 -6.92
N LEU A 424 -21.99 -0.28 -6.75
CA LEU A 424 -23.41 0.00 -6.51
C LEU A 424 -23.87 -0.62 -5.18
N SER A 425 -22.92 -0.97 -4.29
CA SER A 425 -23.22 -1.61 -3.02
C SER A 425 -24.04 -0.71 -2.10
N ASN A 426 -24.78 -1.30 -1.16
CA ASN A 426 -25.58 -0.61 -0.15
C ASN A 426 -26.53 0.44 -0.75
N ASN A 427 -27.30 0.03 -1.76
CA ASN A 427 -28.36 0.81 -2.39
C ASN A 427 -29.72 0.10 -2.25
N ASN A 428 -30.77 0.65 -2.85
CA ASN A 428 -32.12 0.08 -2.84
C ASN A 428 -32.50 -0.60 -4.17
N ILE A 429 -31.51 -1.15 -4.89
CA ILE A 429 -31.73 -1.73 -6.22
C ILE A 429 -32.49 -3.05 -6.05
N THR A 430 -33.69 -3.10 -6.66
CA THR A 430 -34.52 -4.31 -6.66
C THR A 430 -34.47 -5.05 -7.98
N LYS A 431 -34.39 -4.34 -9.11
CA LYS A 431 -34.44 -4.91 -10.45
C LYS A 431 -33.43 -4.22 -11.37
N LEU A 432 -32.93 -4.97 -12.33
CA LEU A 432 -32.05 -4.49 -13.39
C LEU A 432 -32.69 -4.82 -14.74
N GLU A 433 -32.93 -3.81 -15.56
CA GLU A 433 -33.57 -3.96 -16.87
C GLU A 433 -32.56 -4.39 -17.94
N LYS A 434 -33.02 -5.21 -18.89
CA LYS A 434 -32.16 -5.65 -20.00
C LYS A 434 -31.64 -4.45 -20.77
N GLY A 435 -30.32 -4.40 -20.95
CA GLY A 435 -29.65 -3.28 -21.63
C GLY A 435 -29.09 -2.22 -20.69
N THR A 436 -29.23 -2.35 -19.36
CA THR A 436 -28.48 -1.52 -18.40
C THR A 436 -26.97 -1.66 -18.63
N PHE A 437 -26.48 -2.90 -18.78
CA PHE A 437 -25.09 -3.20 -19.10
C PHE A 437 -25.00 -3.78 -20.52
N VAL A 438 -24.26 -3.09 -21.38
CA VAL A 438 -24.04 -3.51 -22.78
C VAL A 438 -22.57 -3.91 -22.99
N GLN A 439 -21.65 -3.15 -22.40
CA GLN A 439 -20.22 -3.42 -22.49
C GLN A 439 -19.75 -4.23 -21.28
N ARG A 440 -18.60 -4.89 -21.40
CA ARG A 440 -17.98 -5.65 -20.31
C ARG A 440 -17.43 -4.70 -19.24
N ILE A 441 -17.91 -4.84 -18.01
CA ILE A 441 -17.34 -4.20 -16.82
C ILE A 441 -16.71 -5.30 -15.97
N ALA A 442 -15.45 -5.15 -15.56
CA ALA A 442 -14.73 -6.22 -14.87
C ALA A 442 -15.24 -6.47 -13.45
N ASN A 443 -15.59 -5.40 -12.72
CA ASN A 443 -16.05 -5.47 -11.34
C ASN A 443 -17.35 -4.66 -11.19
N ILE A 444 -18.43 -5.33 -10.75
CA ILE A 444 -19.72 -4.70 -10.43
C ILE A 444 -20.11 -5.15 -9.02
N LEU A 445 -19.93 -4.28 -8.03
CA LEU A 445 -20.29 -4.57 -6.64
C LEU A 445 -21.76 -4.22 -6.39
N LEU A 446 -22.51 -5.14 -5.78
CA LEU A 446 -23.96 -5.06 -5.58
C LEU A 446 -24.39 -5.56 -4.19
N ASP A 447 -23.46 -5.79 -3.27
CA ASP A 447 -23.79 -6.18 -1.90
C ASP A 447 -24.67 -5.13 -1.21
N GLY A 448 -25.46 -5.53 -0.21
CA GLY A 448 -26.37 -4.61 0.48
C GLY A 448 -27.63 -4.19 -0.30
N ASN A 449 -27.86 -4.69 -1.52
CA ASN A 449 -29.09 -4.42 -2.29
C ASN A 449 -30.18 -5.49 -2.10
N GLN A 450 -31.44 -5.13 -2.37
CA GLN A 450 -32.62 -6.01 -2.25
C GLN A 450 -33.00 -6.65 -3.60
N LEU A 451 -32.07 -7.37 -4.22
CA LEU A 451 -32.22 -7.89 -5.59
C LEU A 451 -33.36 -8.92 -5.72
N TYR A 452 -34.24 -8.70 -6.70
CA TYR A 452 -35.35 -9.59 -7.05
C TYR A 452 -34.97 -10.46 -8.26
N CYS A 453 -34.47 -11.67 -7.99
CA CYS A 453 -33.92 -12.61 -8.95
C CYS A 453 -35.00 -13.47 -9.63
N ASP A 454 -35.95 -12.85 -10.31
CA ASP A 454 -36.96 -13.54 -11.13
C ASP A 454 -36.44 -13.90 -12.54
N ASP A 455 -37.31 -14.40 -13.42
CA ASP A 455 -36.94 -14.75 -14.80
C ASP A 455 -36.47 -13.53 -15.61
N LYS A 456 -36.87 -12.30 -15.23
CA LYS A 456 -36.39 -11.06 -15.85
C LYS A 456 -34.99 -10.68 -15.37
N PHE A 457 -34.45 -11.33 -14.35
CA PHE A 457 -33.08 -11.17 -13.88
C PHE A 457 -32.08 -12.09 -14.61
N ASP A 458 -32.57 -13.11 -15.33
CA ASP A 458 -31.73 -14.12 -16.01
C ASP A 458 -30.76 -13.52 -17.04
N TRP A 459 -31.14 -12.43 -17.72
CA TRP A 459 -30.24 -11.74 -18.65
C TRP A 459 -28.99 -11.21 -17.94
N PHE A 460 -29.14 -10.75 -16.69
CA PHE A 460 -28.03 -10.19 -15.92
C PHE A 460 -27.10 -11.31 -15.45
N VAL A 461 -27.65 -12.42 -14.96
CA VAL A 461 -26.86 -13.62 -14.63
C VAL A 461 -26.10 -14.13 -15.87
N THR A 462 -26.75 -14.14 -17.04
CA THR A 462 -26.11 -14.48 -18.32
C THR A 462 -24.97 -13.50 -18.63
N TYR A 463 -25.22 -12.19 -18.52
CA TYR A 463 -24.22 -11.16 -18.73
C TYR A 463 -22.99 -11.34 -17.81
N LEU A 464 -23.20 -11.59 -16.51
CA LEU A 464 -22.13 -11.79 -15.54
C LEU A 464 -21.24 -12.98 -15.90
N VAL A 465 -21.85 -14.12 -16.28
CA VAL A 465 -21.14 -15.35 -16.66
C VAL A 465 -20.39 -15.18 -17.98
N THR A 466 -21.05 -14.67 -19.02
CA THR A 466 -20.45 -14.48 -20.34
C THR A 466 -19.28 -13.48 -20.30
N ASN A 467 -19.39 -12.42 -19.49
CA ASN A 467 -18.38 -11.36 -19.41
C ASN A 467 -17.36 -11.54 -18.27
N GLN A 468 -17.44 -12.63 -17.50
CA GLN A 468 -16.53 -12.93 -16.38
C GLN A 468 -16.46 -11.79 -15.36
N VAL A 469 -17.62 -11.24 -14.99
CA VAL A 469 -17.73 -10.10 -14.09
C VAL A 469 -17.56 -10.55 -12.64
N ARG A 470 -16.74 -9.84 -11.87
CA ARG A 470 -16.59 -10.04 -10.43
C ARG A 470 -17.64 -9.23 -9.69
N THR A 471 -18.34 -9.86 -8.75
CA THR A 471 -19.45 -9.24 -8.02
C THR A 471 -19.25 -9.10 -6.51
N PHE A 472 -18.13 -9.59 -5.99
CA PHE A 472 -17.80 -9.49 -4.56
C PHE A 472 -16.27 -9.52 -4.38
N LEU A 473 -15.80 -8.92 -3.29
CA LEU A 473 -14.38 -8.94 -2.90
C LEU A 473 -14.07 -10.02 -1.87
N PRO A 474 -12.80 -10.44 -1.73
CA PRO A 474 -12.38 -11.28 -0.62
C PRO A 474 -12.77 -10.64 0.72
N ASN A 475 -13.39 -11.43 1.61
CA ASN A 475 -13.88 -11.02 2.93
C ASN A 475 -15.15 -10.13 2.95
N GLN A 476 -15.85 -9.96 1.82
CA GLN A 476 -17.20 -9.38 1.80
C GLN A 476 -18.29 -10.46 1.85
N PRO A 477 -19.47 -10.15 2.42
CA PRO A 477 -20.61 -11.08 2.42
C PRO A 477 -21.09 -11.36 0.99
N GLU A 478 -21.37 -12.63 0.68
CA GLU A 478 -21.87 -13.01 -0.65
C GLU A 478 -23.26 -12.39 -0.91
N ILE A 479 -23.47 -11.90 -2.13
CA ILE A 479 -24.75 -11.32 -2.57
C ILE A 479 -25.84 -12.39 -2.57
N LYS A 480 -26.98 -12.08 -1.93
CA LYS A 480 -28.17 -12.95 -1.87
C LYS A 480 -29.36 -12.26 -2.53
N CYS A 481 -30.20 -13.05 -3.18
CA CYS A 481 -31.48 -12.60 -3.70
C CYS A 481 -32.46 -12.35 -2.55
N ALA A 482 -33.17 -11.22 -2.58
CA ALA A 482 -34.22 -10.90 -1.61
C ALA A 482 -35.57 -11.53 -1.97
N GLY A 483 -35.85 -11.70 -3.27
CA GLY A 483 -37.06 -12.35 -3.77
C GLY A 483 -36.90 -12.81 -5.23
N PRO A 484 -37.93 -13.41 -5.84
CA PRO A 484 -39.19 -13.90 -5.24
C PRO A 484 -38.94 -15.01 -4.20
N GLU A 485 -39.93 -15.40 -3.40
CA GLU A 485 -39.79 -16.40 -2.31
C GLU A 485 -38.98 -17.66 -2.70
N LYS A 486 -39.17 -18.14 -3.94
CA LYS A 486 -38.43 -19.29 -4.50
C LYS A 486 -36.90 -19.12 -4.50
N PHE A 487 -36.43 -17.90 -4.67
CA PHE A 487 -35.00 -17.55 -4.76
C PHE A 487 -34.52 -16.73 -3.57
N ALA A 488 -35.39 -16.42 -2.60
CA ALA A 488 -35.01 -15.67 -1.42
C ALA A 488 -33.87 -16.39 -0.65
N GLY A 489 -32.80 -15.67 -0.34
CA GLY A 489 -31.61 -16.20 0.32
C GLY A 489 -30.64 -16.98 -0.59
N VAL A 490 -31.01 -17.26 -1.85
CA VAL A 490 -30.12 -17.90 -2.83
C VAL A 490 -29.00 -16.94 -3.19
N ARG A 491 -27.78 -17.46 -3.23
CA ARG A 491 -26.57 -16.66 -3.48
C ARG A 491 -26.44 -16.43 -4.98
N LEU A 492 -26.13 -15.21 -5.38
CA LEU A 492 -25.98 -14.85 -6.80
C LEU A 492 -24.92 -15.72 -7.49
N LYS A 493 -23.86 -16.07 -6.76
CA LYS A 493 -22.82 -17.01 -7.20
C LYS A 493 -23.37 -18.39 -7.59
N ASP A 494 -24.34 -18.92 -6.84
CA ASP A 494 -24.95 -20.22 -7.13
C ASP A 494 -25.79 -20.15 -8.42
N LEU A 495 -26.48 -19.03 -8.66
CA LEU A 495 -27.20 -18.78 -9.91
C LEU A 495 -26.24 -18.68 -11.11
N MET A 496 -25.10 -18.02 -10.94
CA MET A 496 -24.05 -17.94 -11.97
C MET A 496 -23.47 -19.32 -12.30
N ILE A 497 -23.16 -20.14 -11.28
CA ILE A 497 -22.66 -21.51 -11.46
C ILE A 497 -23.68 -22.36 -12.21
N LYS A 498 -24.96 -22.30 -11.79
CA LYS A 498 -26.04 -23.03 -12.46
C LYS A 498 -26.15 -22.62 -13.93
N LYS A 499 -26.15 -21.32 -14.22
CA LYS A 499 -26.25 -20.80 -15.59
C LYS A 499 -25.07 -21.19 -16.46
N ALA A 500 -23.86 -21.20 -15.91
CA ALA A 500 -22.66 -21.67 -16.60
C ALA A 500 -22.77 -23.15 -16.98
N ASN A 501 -23.24 -24.00 -16.05
CA ASN A 501 -23.48 -25.42 -16.32
C ASN A 501 -24.57 -25.62 -17.38
N ASP A 502 -25.68 -24.89 -17.29
CA ASP A 502 -26.78 -24.98 -18.27
C ASP A 502 -26.32 -24.55 -19.67
N THR A 503 -25.49 -23.51 -19.77
CA THR A 503 -24.92 -23.04 -21.04
C THR A 503 -23.97 -24.07 -21.64
N LEU A 504 -23.17 -24.71 -20.79
CA LEU A 504 -22.30 -25.81 -21.18
C LEU A 504 -23.11 -26.99 -21.72
N VAL A 505 -24.14 -27.43 -20.99
CA VAL A 505 -25.03 -28.52 -21.41
C VAL A 505 -25.76 -28.20 -22.71
N GLN A 506 -26.36 -27.00 -22.84
CA GLN A 506 -27.06 -26.58 -24.06
C GLN A 506 -26.14 -26.53 -25.28
N SER A 507 -24.87 -26.16 -25.11
CA SER A 507 -23.87 -26.19 -26.17
C SER A 507 -23.58 -27.62 -26.67
N PHE A 508 -23.76 -28.63 -25.82
CA PHE A 508 -23.57 -30.05 -26.16
C PHE A 508 -24.85 -30.79 -26.57
N THR A 509 -26.05 -30.27 -26.26
CA THR A 509 -27.33 -30.95 -26.51
C THR A 509 -28.19 -30.37 -27.64
N ASN A 510 -27.69 -29.40 -28.41
CA ASN A 510 -28.53 -28.70 -29.40
C ASN A 510 -28.95 -29.63 -30.57
N PRO A 511 -30.25 -29.94 -30.79
CA PRO A 511 -30.71 -30.98 -31.73
C PRO A 511 -30.78 -30.58 -33.21
N GLY A 512 -30.15 -29.48 -33.63
CA GLY A 512 -30.23 -28.95 -35.01
C GLY A 512 -29.55 -29.79 -36.10
N MET A 513 -29.10 -31.02 -35.80
CA MET A 513 -28.32 -31.88 -36.69
C MET A 513 -28.98 -33.22 -37.05
N SER A 514 -30.27 -33.40 -36.77
CA SER A 514 -30.96 -34.65 -37.17
C SER A 514 -31.44 -34.67 -38.64
N ASN A 515 -31.37 -33.56 -39.38
CA ASN A 515 -31.80 -33.50 -40.79
C ASN A 515 -30.89 -32.63 -41.67
N ALA A 516 -29.65 -33.08 -41.90
CA ALA A 516 -28.84 -32.54 -43.00
C ALA A 516 -28.09 -33.66 -43.69
N ASN A 517 -28.59 -34.05 -44.87
CA ASN A 517 -27.95 -34.99 -45.76
C ASN A 517 -26.57 -34.48 -46.20
N GLY A 518 -25.52 -35.24 -45.90
CA GLY A 518 -24.35 -35.50 -46.75
C GLY A 518 -23.38 -34.38 -47.15
N ALA A 519 -23.64 -33.08 -46.92
CA ALA A 519 -22.86 -32.03 -47.59
C ALA A 519 -22.25 -30.93 -46.69
N ASN A 520 -22.23 -31.08 -45.36
CA ASN A 520 -21.65 -30.05 -44.48
C ASN A 520 -20.79 -30.64 -43.34
N LEU A 521 -19.65 -31.25 -43.69
CA LEU A 521 -18.59 -31.54 -42.72
C LEU A 521 -17.82 -30.28 -42.25
N ALA A 522 -17.93 -29.15 -42.96
CA ALA A 522 -17.26 -27.89 -42.59
C ALA A 522 -17.92 -27.15 -41.40
N ASN A 523 -19.22 -27.36 -41.15
CA ASN A 523 -19.95 -26.64 -40.11
C ASN A 523 -19.87 -27.29 -38.72
N GLY A 524 -19.53 -28.59 -38.63
CA GLY A 524 -19.26 -29.25 -37.35
C GLY A 524 -17.93 -28.82 -36.73
N ALA A 525 -16.89 -28.64 -37.55
CA ALA A 525 -15.62 -28.06 -37.12
C ALA A 525 -15.80 -26.59 -36.69
N ASN A 526 -16.56 -25.77 -37.44
CA ASN A 526 -16.76 -24.37 -37.07
C ASN A 526 -17.52 -24.14 -35.73
N MET A 527 -18.24 -25.13 -35.19
CA MET A 527 -18.89 -24.98 -33.87
C MET A 527 -17.98 -25.34 -32.69
N ILE A 528 -17.11 -26.35 -32.83
CA ILE A 528 -16.09 -26.62 -31.80
C ILE A 528 -15.10 -25.44 -31.74
N GLY A 529 -14.83 -24.77 -32.87
CA GLY A 529 -13.97 -23.58 -32.92
C GLY A 529 -14.60 -22.31 -32.33
N SER A 530 -15.93 -22.24 -32.24
CA SER A 530 -16.64 -21.11 -31.64
C SER A 530 -16.93 -21.28 -30.15
N ILE A 531 -17.05 -22.52 -29.67
CA ILE A 531 -17.15 -22.87 -28.24
C ILE A 531 -15.76 -23.02 -27.60
N LEU A 532 -14.76 -23.39 -28.41
CA LEU A 532 -13.48 -23.94 -27.98
C LEU A 532 -12.36 -23.56 -28.97
N PRO A 533 -11.95 -22.27 -29.04
CA PRO A 533 -11.13 -21.74 -30.14
C PRO A 533 -9.74 -22.40 -30.29
N GLY A 534 -9.25 -23.07 -29.25
CA GLY A 534 -7.92 -23.69 -29.22
C GLY A 534 -7.85 -25.17 -29.61
N LEU A 535 -8.98 -25.83 -29.92
CA LEU A 535 -8.99 -27.29 -30.16
C LEU A 535 -8.92 -27.68 -31.65
N ILE A 536 -8.98 -26.73 -32.59
CA ILE A 536 -9.07 -27.03 -34.04
C ILE A 536 -7.76 -26.75 -34.80
N SER A 537 -6.76 -26.13 -34.17
CA SER A 537 -5.49 -25.85 -34.83
C SER A 537 -4.59 -27.08 -35.05
N SER A 538 -5.08 -28.32 -34.87
CA SER A 538 -4.25 -29.53 -34.94
C SER A 538 -4.46 -30.39 -36.19
N SER A 539 -5.20 -29.95 -37.21
CA SER A 539 -5.40 -30.77 -38.43
C SER A 539 -4.57 -30.34 -39.65
N GLY A 540 -3.45 -29.64 -39.47
CA GLY A 540 -2.57 -29.34 -40.61
C GLY A 540 -1.18 -28.84 -40.22
N GLY A 541 -0.15 -29.64 -40.51
CA GLY A 541 1.24 -29.19 -40.57
C GLY A 541 2.13 -29.77 -39.47
N ALA A 542 3.01 -30.69 -39.87
CA ALA A 542 4.12 -31.14 -39.05
C ALA A 542 5.12 -29.98 -38.84
N GLY A 543 5.46 -29.71 -37.58
CA GLY A 543 6.58 -28.82 -37.21
C GLY A 543 6.17 -27.48 -36.59
N GLY A 544 5.84 -27.49 -35.30
CA GLY A 544 5.63 -26.29 -34.50
C GLY A 544 4.97 -26.65 -33.17
N GLY A 545 5.60 -26.30 -32.04
CA GLY A 545 5.17 -26.70 -30.70
C GLY A 545 3.72 -26.31 -30.40
N ALA A 546 2.86 -27.31 -30.20
CA ALA A 546 1.49 -27.13 -29.73
C ALA A 546 1.45 -27.15 -28.19
N PRO A 547 0.62 -26.32 -27.53
CA PRO A 547 0.41 -26.40 -26.08
C PRO A 547 -0.23 -27.74 -25.71
N GLY A 548 0.17 -28.33 -24.58
CA GLY A 548 -0.38 -29.59 -24.09
C GLY A 548 -1.92 -29.57 -23.96
N PHE A 549 -2.55 -30.69 -24.30
CA PHE A 549 -4.00 -30.94 -24.36
C PHE A 549 -4.81 -30.46 -23.12
N LEU A 550 -4.18 -30.34 -21.96
CA LEU A 550 -4.80 -29.86 -20.71
C LEU A 550 -4.80 -28.32 -20.58
N GLY A 551 -3.83 -27.63 -21.18
CA GLY A 551 -3.78 -26.16 -21.23
C GLY A 551 -4.90 -25.57 -22.10
N SER A 552 -5.26 -26.26 -23.19
CA SER A 552 -6.41 -25.91 -24.03
C SER A 552 -7.75 -26.26 -23.36
N PHE A 553 -7.78 -27.24 -22.45
CA PHE A 553 -8.97 -27.64 -21.70
C PHE A 553 -9.40 -26.64 -20.61
N THR A 554 -8.43 -25.97 -19.95
CA THR A 554 -8.73 -24.94 -18.94
C THR A 554 -9.11 -23.59 -19.54
N GLN A 555 -8.75 -23.34 -20.80
CA GLN A 555 -9.25 -22.19 -21.58
C GLN A 555 -10.67 -22.40 -22.09
N ALA A 556 -11.14 -23.65 -22.18
CA ALA A 556 -12.43 -24.07 -22.72
C ALA A 556 -13.61 -23.94 -21.77
N ILE A 557 -13.37 -24.15 -20.47
CA ILE A 557 -14.40 -24.25 -19.44
C ILE A 557 -14.18 -23.12 -18.44
N PRO A 558 -14.92 -21.99 -18.55
CA PRO A 558 -14.72 -20.81 -17.72
C PRO A 558 -14.82 -21.07 -16.20
N ALA A 559 -15.58 -22.10 -15.80
CA ALA A 559 -15.72 -22.51 -14.39
C ALA A 559 -14.41 -23.03 -13.77
N LEU A 560 -13.43 -23.47 -14.57
CA LEU A 560 -12.17 -24.04 -14.10
C LEU A 560 -11.04 -23.01 -13.98
N ARG A 561 -11.23 -21.77 -14.47
CA ARG A 561 -10.20 -20.72 -14.43
C ARG A 561 -9.90 -20.17 -13.03
N ASN A 562 -10.81 -20.37 -12.08
CA ASN A 562 -10.65 -19.91 -10.70
C ASN A 562 -10.11 -20.99 -9.75
N PHE A 563 -9.63 -22.13 -10.27
CA PHE A 563 -8.99 -23.18 -9.48
C PHE A 563 -7.47 -22.92 -9.33
N PRO A 564 -6.95 -22.79 -8.09
CA PRO A 564 -5.50 -22.69 -7.88
C PRO A 564 -4.79 -23.99 -8.30
N GLY A 565 -3.68 -23.88 -9.04
CA GLY A 565 -2.75 -25.00 -9.31
C GLY A 565 -2.73 -25.58 -10.73
N LEU A 566 -3.65 -25.20 -11.62
CA LEU A 566 -3.69 -25.75 -12.99
C LEU A 566 -2.64 -25.17 -13.96
N ASN A 567 -1.88 -24.16 -13.55
CA ASN A 567 -0.74 -23.62 -14.32
C ASN A 567 0.60 -24.33 -14.02
N MET A 568 0.60 -25.42 -13.26
CA MET A 568 1.83 -26.11 -12.81
C MET A 568 2.01 -27.52 -13.40
N VAL A 569 1.49 -27.80 -14.60
CA VAL A 569 1.83 -29.04 -15.32
C VAL A 569 2.97 -28.75 -16.30
N PRO A 570 4.14 -29.41 -16.20
CA PRO A 570 5.23 -29.19 -17.15
C PRO A 570 4.88 -29.73 -18.54
N ASP A 571 5.23 -28.96 -19.58
CA ASP A 571 5.24 -29.44 -20.96
C ASP A 571 6.28 -30.55 -21.11
N GLY A 572 5.84 -31.79 -21.33
CA GLY A 572 6.73 -32.93 -21.36
C GLY A 572 6.34 -33.97 -22.40
N HIS A 573 7.12 -34.01 -23.48
CA HIS A 573 7.09 -35.03 -24.52
C HIS A 573 7.12 -36.47 -23.97
N GLY A 574 6.29 -37.32 -24.59
CA GLY A 574 6.55 -38.75 -24.82
C GLY A 574 7.27 -39.53 -23.72
N GLY A 575 6.48 -40.05 -22.78
CA GLY A 575 6.90 -41.13 -21.89
C GLY A 575 5.72 -41.51 -21.01
N ALA A 576 5.31 -42.78 -21.04
CA ALA A 576 4.21 -43.30 -20.22
C ALA A 576 4.35 -42.76 -18.78
N THR A 577 3.35 -41.99 -18.33
CA THR A 577 3.27 -41.56 -16.95
C THR A 577 3.08 -42.84 -16.15
N GLY A 578 4.03 -43.28 -15.34
CA GLY A 578 4.03 -44.61 -14.69
C GLY A 578 2.86 -44.92 -13.73
N ASN A 579 1.70 -44.29 -13.88
CA ASN A 579 0.45 -44.54 -13.20
C ASN A 579 -0.58 -45.19 -14.17
N PRO A 580 -0.76 -46.53 -14.08
CA PRO A 580 -1.67 -47.27 -14.97
C PRO A 580 -3.14 -46.83 -14.84
N ARG A 581 -3.54 -46.19 -13.72
CA ARG A 581 -4.89 -45.65 -13.52
C ARG A 581 -5.09 -44.32 -14.23
N LEU A 582 -4.06 -43.48 -14.27
CA LEU A 582 -4.07 -42.26 -15.08
C LEU A 582 -4.12 -42.61 -16.56
N ASP A 583 -3.27 -43.55 -17.00
CA ASP A 583 -3.26 -44.02 -18.39
C ASP A 583 -4.63 -44.63 -18.76
N SER A 584 -5.26 -45.37 -17.85
CA SER A 584 -6.62 -45.91 -18.04
C SER A 584 -7.71 -44.83 -18.10
N ALA A 585 -7.63 -43.79 -17.27
CA ALA A 585 -8.59 -42.68 -17.28
C ALA A 585 -8.42 -41.80 -18.53
N ILE A 586 -7.17 -41.52 -18.92
CA ILE A 586 -6.83 -40.86 -20.18
C ILE A 586 -7.40 -41.65 -21.36
N ASN A 587 -7.16 -42.97 -21.40
CA ASN A 587 -7.68 -43.82 -22.48
C ASN A 587 -9.21 -43.85 -22.53
N ARG A 588 -9.90 -43.99 -21.38
CA ARG A 588 -11.37 -43.98 -21.31
C ARG A 588 -12.00 -42.64 -21.68
N PHE A 589 -11.27 -41.54 -21.46
CA PHE A 589 -11.67 -40.21 -21.87
C PHE A 589 -11.35 -39.91 -23.34
N SER A 590 -10.23 -40.42 -23.87
CA SER A 590 -9.80 -40.19 -25.25
C SER A 590 -10.43 -41.14 -26.27
N GLU A 591 -10.83 -42.35 -25.86
CA GLU A 591 -11.43 -43.36 -26.74
C GLU A 591 -12.65 -42.86 -27.53
N PRO A 592 -13.60 -42.13 -26.90
CA PRO A 592 -14.73 -41.60 -27.65
C PRO A 592 -14.31 -40.46 -28.60
N LEU A 593 -13.29 -39.65 -28.26
CA LEU A 593 -12.73 -38.64 -29.17
C LEU A 593 -12.07 -39.26 -30.39
N VAL A 594 -11.34 -40.36 -30.21
CA VAL A 594 -10.69 -41.09 -31.31
C VAL A 594 -11.74 -41.73 -32.22
N ARG A 595 -12.83 -42.27 -31.65
CA ARG A 595 -13.98 -42.77 -32.42
C ARG A 595 -14.69 -41.66 -33.20
N TRP A 596 -14.80 -40.46 -32.65
CA TRP A 596 -15.39 -39.33 -33.36
C TRP A 596 -14.46 -38.78 -34.45
N GLY A 597 -13.16 -38.71 -34.18
CA GLY A 597 -12.13 -38.27 -35.13
C GLY A 597 -11.92 -39.22 -36.32
N SER A 598 -12.33 -40.48 -36.19
CA SER A 598 -12.33 -41.49 -37.27
C SER A 598 -13.66 -41.59 -38.02
N GLY A 599 -14.60 -40.66 -37.79
CA GLY A 599 -15.86 -40.55 -38.52
C GLY A 599 -17.09 -41.14 -37.82
N GLY A 600 -16.97 -41.60 -36.57
CA GLY A 600 -18.09 -42.03 -35.74
C GLY A 600 -18.94 -40.86 -35.23
N LYS A 601 -20.27 -41.03 -35.16
CA LYS A 601 -21.16 -40.01 -34.57
C LYS A 601 -21.10 -40.05 -33.03
N PRO A 602 -21.15 -38.91 -32.34
CA PRO A 602 -21.22 -38.88 -30.89
C PRO A 602 -22.46 -39.58 -30.34
N ALA A 603 -22.28 -40.63 -29.54
CA ALA A 603 -23.38 -41.27 -28.82
C ALA A 603 -23.56 -40.64 -27.41
N PRO A 604 -24.78 -40.56 -26.87
CA PRO A 604 -25.00 -40.08 -25.49
C PRO A 604 -24.22 -40.89 -24.42
N ALA A 605 -23.95 -42.17 -24.70
CA ALA A 605 -23.13 -43.03 -23.84
C ALA A 605 -21.65 -42.63 -23.84
N ASP A 606 -21.12 -42.16 -24.98
CA ASP A 606 -19.74 -41.68 -25.10
C ASP A 606 -19.54 -40.38 -24.28
N ILE A 607 -20.54 -39.50 -24.30
CA ILE A 607 -20.55 -38.24 -23.53
C ILE A 607 -20.65 -38.52 -22.03
N ARG A 608 -21.52 -39.47 -21.61
CA ARG A 608 -21.57 -39.93 -20.22
C ARG A 608 -20.26 -40.55 -19.77
N GLN A 609 -19.66 -41.42 -20.60
CA GLN A 609 -18.36 -42.00 -20.32
C GLN A 609 -17.29 -40.92 -20.08
N MET A 610 -17.25 -39.86 -20.89
CA MET A 610 -16.32 -38.75 -20.67
C MET A 610 -16.58 -37.99 -19.38
N ILE A 611 -17.84 -37.67 -19.08
CA ILE A 611 -18.24 -36.96 -17.87
C ILE A 611 -17.94 -37.79 -16.62
N ASP A 612 -18.22 -39.09 -16.66
CA ASP A 612 -17.98 -40.03 -15.56
C ASP A 612 -16.47 -40.28 -15.35
N THR A 613 -15.65 -40.11 -16.39
CA THR A 613 -14.19 -40.26 -16.31
C THR A 613 -13.47 -38.98 -15.85
N LEU A 614 -14.13 -37.80 -15.88
CA LEU A 614 -13.53 -36.53 -15.45
C LEU A 614 -13.00 -36.54 -14.00
N PRO A 615 -13.75 -37.05 -13.00
CA PRO A 615 -13.23 -37.16 -11.63
C PRO A 615 -12.02 -38.09 -11.54
N GLU A 616 -12.01 -39.20 -12.28
CA GLU A 616 -10.87 -40.12 -12.32
C GLU A 616 -9.62 -39.51 -12.97
N LEU A 617 -9.81 -38.66 -13.99
CA LEU A 617 -8.72 -37.89 -14.61
C LEU A 617 -8.15 -36.88 -13.61
N ILE A 618 -9.01 -36.11 -12.94
CA ILE A 618 -8.62 -35.07 -11.97
C ILE A 618 -7.84 -35.67 -10.78
N VAL A 619 -8.26 -36.84 -10.29
CA VAL A 619 -7.63 -37.50 -9.14
C VAL A 619 -6.26 -38.11 -9.47
N ASN A 620 -6.05 -38.54 -10.72
CA ASN A 620 -4.84 -39.27 -11.10
C ASN A 620 -3.78 -38.40 -11.83
N ILE A 621 -4.06 -37.13 -12.15
CA ILE A 621 -3.07 -36.19 -12.72
C ILE A 621 -1.83 -36.13 -11.80
N PRO A 622 -0.60 -36.27 -12.31
CA PRO A 622 0.59 -36.26 -11.48
C PRO A 622 0.72 -34.87 -10.84
N GLY A 623 0.62 -34.81 -9.50
CA GLY A 623 0.69 -33.55 -8.74
C GLY A 623 -0.40 -33.38 -7.68
N PHE A 624 -1.54 -34.08 -7.77
CA PHE A 624 -2.59 -33.99 -6.73
C PHE A 624 -2.49 -35.06 -5.62
N GLY A 625 -1.74 -36.15 -5.83
CA GLY A 625 -1.55 -37.20 -4.82
C GLY A 625 -0.59 -36.85 -3.68
N ASN A 626 0.17 -35.76 -3.80
CA ASN A 626 1.06 -35.23 -2.76
C ASN A 626 0.90 -33.70 -2.70
N VAL A 627 -0.27 -33.22 -2.27
CA VAL A 627 -0.38 -31.82 -1.87
C VAL A 627 0.49 -31.63 -0.65
N ASP A 628 1.58 -30.89 -0.85
CA ASP A 628 2.45 -30.49 0.24
C ASP A 628 1.75 -29.44 1.09
N LEU A 629 1.02 -29.89 2.13
CA LEU A 629 0.33 -28.99 3.06
C LEU A 629 1.27 -28.02 3.79
N SER A 630 2.59 -28.28 3.82
CA SER A 630 3.58 -27.32 4.37
C SER A 630 3.78 -26.09 3.49
N LYS A 631 3.38 -26.15 2.21
CA LYS A 631 3.45 -25.05 1.24
C LYS A 631 2.13 -24.32 1.07
N VAL A 632 1.09 -24.76 1.78
CA VAL A 632 -0.23 -24.13 1.74
C VAL A 632 -0.22 -22.90 2.65
N PRO A 633 -0.70 -21.74 2.19
CA PRO A 633 -0.75 -20.53 3.01
C PRO A 633 -1.42 -20.80 4.36
N PRO A 634 -0.91 -20.24 5.47
CA PRO A 634 -1.30 -20.69 6.81
C PRO A 634 -2.79 -20.56 7.14
N HIS A 635 -3.49 -19.60 6.54
CA HIS A 635 -4.93 -19.40 6.69
C HIS A 635 -5.77 -20.48 5.95
N ILE A 636 -5.26 -21.01 4.83
CA ILE A 636 -5.88 -22.13 4.12
C ILE A 636 -5.63 -23.43 4.88
N LEU A 637 -4.43 -23.58 5.46
CA LEU A 637 -4.09 -24.74 6.29
C LEU A 637 -4.96 -24.82 7.56
N ASP A 638 -5.18 -23.70 8.25
CA ASP A 638 -6.11 -23.62 9.40
C ASP A 638 -7.54 -24.00 9.00
N HIS A 639 -8.05 -23.43 7.89
CA HIS A 639 -9.37 -23.73 7.36
C HIS A 639 -9.55 -25.24 7.07
N VAL A 640 -8.55 -25.86 6.44
CA VAL A 640 -8.56 -27.29 6.10
C VAL A 640 -8.46 -28.18 7.35
N LEU A 641 -7.59 -27.86 8.31
CA LEU A 641 -7.45 -28.63 9.56
C LEU A 641 -8.70 -28.54 10.45
N ARG A 642 -9.49 -27.48 10.31
CA ARG A 642 -10.81 -27.36 10.96
C ARG A 642 -11.95 -28.04 10.19
N GLY A 643 -11.64 -28.77 9.11
CA GLY A 643 -12.61 -29.47 8.27
C GLY A 643 -13.29 -28.62 7.20
N GLY A 644 -12.74 -27.44 6.90
CA GLY A 644 -13.20 -26.54 5.85
C GLY A 644 -12.90 -27.09 4.46
N GLN A 645 -13.85 -26.97 3.54
CA GLN A 645 -13.68 -27.42 2.15
C GLN A 645 -12.92 -26.40 1.31
N ILE A 646 -12.08 -26.91 0.42
CA ILE A 646 -11.52 -26.14 -0.70
C ILE A 646 -12.43 -26.37 -1.91
N PRO A 647 -13.01 -25.32 -2.51
CA PRO A 647 -13.87 -25.45 -3.67
C PRO A 647 -13.24 -26.34 -4.75
N GLY A 648 -13.98 -27.39 -5.15
CA GLY A 648 -13.66 -28.45 -6.13
C GLY A 648 -12.47 -29.37 -5.87
N ILE A 649 -12.07 -29.51 -4.61
CA ILE A 649 -11.42 -30.75 -4.17
C ILE A 649 -12.52 -31.62 -3.51
N PRO A 650 -12.75 -32.87 -3.95
CA PRO A 650 -13.70 -33.75 -3.29
C PRO A 650 -13.35 -33.91 -1.81
N ARG A 651 -14.38 -33.88 -0.95
CA ARG A 651 -14.20 -33.95 0.52
C ARG A 651 -13.40 -35.19 0.93
N GLU A 652 -13.64 -36.32 0.29
CA GLU A 652 -12.94 -37.59 0.52
C GLU A 652 -11.43 -37.50 0.22
N THR A 653 -11.07 -36.75 -0.84
CA THR A 653 -9.68 -36.49 -1.21
C THR A 653 -9.01 -35.59 -0.18
N LEU A 654 -9.69 -34.52 0.25
CA LEU A 654 -9.18 -33.62 1.28
C LEU A 654 -8.99 -34.35 2.62
N ASP A 655 -9.97 -35.17 3.03
CA ASP A 655 -9.90 -35.97 4.25
C ASP A 655 -8.73 -36.97 4.20
N THR A 656 -8.48 -37.59 3.04
CA THR A 656 -7.34 -38.51 2.87
C THR A 656 -6.00 -37.79 2.99
N VAL A 657 -5.87 -36.60 2.38
CA VAL A 657 -4.63 -35.79 2.45
C VAL A 657 -4.38 -35.28 3.87
N VAL A 658 -5.42 -34.77 4.54
CA VAL A 658 -5.31 -34.29 5.93
C VAL A 658 -4.97 -35.43 6.89
N LYS A 659 -5.60 -36.60 6.71
CA LYS A 659 -5.29 -37.80 7.50
C LYS A 659 -3.83 -38.25 7.32
N GLN A 660 -3.32 -38.26 6.09
CA GLN A 660 -1.92 -38.63 5.83
C GLN A 660 -0.92 -37.63 6.42
N TYR A 661 -1.23 -36.33 6.38
CA TYR A 661 -0.36 -35.29 6.92
C TYR A 661 -0.33 -35.30 8.46
N THR A 662 -1.49 -35.39 9.10
CA THR A 662 -1.61 -35.44 10.57
C THR A 662 -0.93 -36.68 11.17
N GLU A 663 -1.04 -37.84 10.50
CA GLU A 663 -0.29 -39.04 10.89
C GLU A 663 1.23 -38.85 10.76
N ARG A 664 1.71 -38.24 9.66
CA ARG A 664 3.15 -37.95 9.50
C ARG A 664 3.67 -36.94 10.50
N MET A 665 2.86 -35.95 10.87
CA MET A 665 3.16 -34.98 11.92
C MET A 665 3.34 -35.65 13.29
N TYR A 666 2.46 -36.59 13.64
CA TYR A 666 2.61 -37.39 14.86
C TYR A 666 3.92 -38.22 14.84
N GLN A 667 4.20 -38.92 13.74
CA GLN A 667 5.43 -39.72 13.61
C GLN A 667 6.70 -38.88 13.69
N ALA A 668 6.69 -37.67 13.11
CA ALA A 668 7.78 -36.71 13.22
C ALA A 668 7.96 -36.24 14.68
N ALA A 669 6.87 -35.98 15.40
CA ALA A 669 6.93 -35.52 16.80
C ALA A 669 7.50 -36.59 17.72
N LEU A 670 7.07 -37.84 17.53
CA LEU A 670 7.56 -38.99 18.26
C LEU A 670 9.07 -39.21 18.03
N ARG A 671 9.55 -39.13 16.78
CA ARG A 671 10.99 -39.26 16.47
C ARG A 671 11.82 -38.10 16.99
N ALA A 672 11.27 -36.90 16.99
CA ALA A 672 11.94 -35.72 17.53
C ALA A 672 12.13 -35.85 19.05
N GLN A 673 11.13 -36.38 19.77
CA GLN A 673 11.25 -36.68 21.20
C GLN A 673 12.30 -37.77 21.49
N GLU A 674 12.43 -38.78 20.61
CA GLU A 674 13.46 -39.81 20.70
C GLU A 674 14.86 -39.37 20.24
N LYS A 675 15.04 -38.10 19.85
CA LYS A 675 16.28 -37.54 19.25
C LYS A 675 16.75 -38.25 17.97
N LYS A 676 15.82 -38.82 17.19
CA LYS A 676 16.08 -39.52 15.92
C LYS A 676 15.44 -38.82 14.71
N SER A 677 15.42 -37.47 14.70
CA SER A 677 14.82 -36.68 13.62
C SER A 677 15.45 -37.01 12.26
N LEU A 678 14.65 -37.22 11.22
CA LEU A 678 15.10 -37.50 9.86
C LEU A 678 15.04 -36.24 8.97
N PRO A 679 15.89 -36.13 7.93
CA PRO A 679 15.80 -35.05 6.95
C PRO A 679 14.42 -35.02 6.28
N GLY A 680 13.69 -33.91 6.46
CA GLY A 680 12.33 -33.73 5.95
C GLY A 680 11.23 -33.80 7.01
N ASP A 681 11.53 -34.17 8.26
CA ASP A 681 10.55 -34.14 9.36
C ASP A 681 10.14 -32.70 9.75
N GLU A 682 11.04 -31.72 9.58
CA GLU A 682 10.81 -30.27 9.79
C GLU A 682 9.62 -29.72 8.98
N LYS A 683 9.32 -30.37 7.85
CA LYS A 683 8.20 -30.04 6.97
C LYS A 683 6.83 -30.32 7.60
N TYR A 684 6.79 -31.30 8.51
CA TYR A 684 5.58 -31.72 9.22
C TYR A 684 5.50 -31.13 10.63
N LEU A 685 6.59 -30.51 11.12
CA LEU A 685 6.70 -29.83 12.42
C LEU A 685 7.35 -28.44 12.26
N PRO A 686 6.65 -27.47 11.66
CA PRO A 686 7.18 -26.11 11.50
C PRO A 686 7.43 -25.42 12.86
N PRO A 687 8.46 -24.54 12.99
CA PRO A 687 8.75 -23.82 14.23
C PRO A 687 7.58 -22.91 14.68
N LEU A 688 7.37 -22.77 15.99
CA LEU A 688 6.29 -21.94 16.57
C LEU A 688 6.29 -20.49 16.06
N THR A 689 7.46 -19.91 15.82
CA THR A 689 7.63 -18.53 15.33
C THR A 689 7.13 -18.32 13.90
N THR A 690 6.96 -19.40 13.14
CA THR A 690 6.53 -19.38 11.73
C THR A 690 5.04 -19.67 11.55
N LEU A 691 4.36 -20.07 12.63
CA LEU A 691 2.95 -20.44 12.62
C LEU A 691 2.07 -19.27 13.07
N PRO A 692 0.91 -19.04 12.41
CA PRO A 692 -0.07 -18.08 12.91
C PRO A 692 -0.59 -18.45 14.30
N PRO A 693 -0.95 -17.46 15.13
CA PRO A 693 -1.49 -17.70 16.48
C PRO A 693 -2.67 -18.67 16.49
N GLU A 694 -3.51 -18.65 15.46
CA GLU A 694 -4.71 -19.48 15.33
C GLU A 694 -4.38 -20.96 15.07
N VAL A 695 -3.30 -21.24 14.32
CA VAL A 695 -2.81 -22.61 14.05
C VAL A 695 -2.11 -23.16 15.29
N VAL A 696 -1.34 -22.31 15.99
CA VAL A 696 -0.75 -22.66 17.28
C VAL A 696 -1.85 -23.00 18.30
N GLN A 697 -2.94 -22.22 18.35
CA GLN A 697 -4.11 -22.54 19.18
C GLN A 697 -4.75 -23.88 18.80
N THR A 698 -4.84 -24.20 17.50
CA THR A 698 -5.35 -25.49 17.02
C THR A 698 -4.46 -26.66 17.48
N PHE A 699 -3.13 -26.52 17.46
CA PHE A 699 -2.21 -27.54 17.96
C PHE A 699 -2.22 -27.69 19.48
N MET A 700 -2.38 -26.59 20.21
CA MET A 700 -2.44 -26.57 21.68
C MET A 700 -3.82 -26.94 22.24
N ASN A 701 -4.84 -27.07 21.38
CA ASN A 701 -6.17 -27.52 21.77
C ASN A 701 -6.26 -29.06 21.74
N PRO A 702 -6.65 -29.74 22.84
CA PRO A 702 -6.77 -31.20 22.90
C PRO A 702 -7.83 -31.82 21.96
N LYS A 703 -8.62 -30.99 21.25
CA LYS A 703 -9.58 -31.42 20.20
C LYS A 703 -9.28 -30.86 18.81
N GLY A 704 -8.17 -30.11 18.64
CA GLY A 704 -7.96 -29.26 17.46
C GLY A 704 -7.39 -29.97 16.23
N ILE A 705 -6.76 -31.14 16.37
CA ILE A 705 -6.11 -31.83 15.25
C ILE A 705 -6.98 -33.03 14.82
N PRO A 706 -7.54 -33.03 13.59
CA PRO A 706 -8.41 -34.10 13.12
C PRO A 706 -7.61 -35.39 12.85
N TYR A 707 -8.28 -36.54 12.96
CA TYR A 707 -7.75 -37.88 12.67
C TYR A 707 -6.69 -38.46 13.63
N LEU A 708 -6.33 -37.75 14.71
CA LEU A 708 -5.45 -38.24 15.77
C LEU A 708 -6.22 -38.51 17.06
N ASP A 709 -5.75 -39.47 17.85
CA ASP A 709 -6.27 -39.73 19.19
C ASP A 709 -5.68 -38.78 20.25
N LYS A 710 -6.22 -38.83 21.47
CA LYS A 710 -5.81 -37.93 22.56
C LYS A 710 -4.34 -38.12 22.98
N GLU A 711 -3.79 -39.32 22.82
CA GLU A 711 -2.42 -39.62 23.21
C GLU A 711 -1.44 -39.12 22.13
N GLN A 712 -1.79 -39.31 20.86
CA GLN A 712 -1.05 -38.78 19.71
C GLN A 712 -1.01 -37.24 19.71
N ILE A 713 -2.14 -36.59 20.02
CA ILE A 713 -2.22 -35.13 20.15
C ILE A 713 -1.31 -34.63 21.28
N ARG A 714 -1.26 -35.36 22.41
CA ARG A 714 -0.40 -35.01 23.55
C ARG A 714 1.09 -35.04 23.15
N THR A 715 1.53 -36.04 22.39
CA THR A 715 2.92 -36.13 21.91
C THR A 715 3.32 -34.91 21.07
N ILE A 716 2.45 -34.42 20.18
CA ILE A 716 2.70 -33.22 19.38
C ILE A 716 2.73 -31.96 20.26
N GLN A 717 1.84 -31.87 21.25
CA GLN A 717 1.79 -30.75 22.20
C GLN A 717 3.04 -30.69 23.08
N GLU A 718 3.51 -31.83 23.57
CA GLU A 718 4.73 -31.94 24.37
C GLU A 718 5.98 -31.53 23.56
N TYR A 719 6.04 -31.92 22.28
CA TYR A 719 7.11 -31.45 21.38
C TYR A 719 7.15 -29.92 21.31
N TYR A 720 6.02 -29.25 21.02
CA TYR A 720 5.98 -27.80 20.93
C TYR A 720 6.18 -27.08 22.27
N THR A 721 5.69 -27.65 23.36
CA THR A 721 5.85 -27.11 24.72
C THR A 721 7.31 -27.17 25.17
N SER A 722 8.06 -28.20 24.76
CA SER A 722 9.50 -28.35 25.06
C SER A 722 10.41 -27.34 24.34
N GLN A 723 9.90 -26.68 23.30
CA GLN A 723 10.61 -25.66 22.51
C GLN A 723 10.41 -24.23 23.06
N ILE A 724 9.63 -24.07 24.15
CA ILE A 724 9.45 -22.79 24.84
C ILE A 724 10.68 -22.57 25.76
N PRO A 725 11.42 -21.44 25.66
CA PRO A 725 12.63 -21.22 26.44
C PRO A 725 12.38 -21.30 27.95
N LEU A 726 13.08 -22.23 28.62
CA LEU A 726 12.97 -22.54 30.05
C LEU A 726 13.90 -21.65 30.90
N GLU A 727 13.36 -20.60 31.51
CA GLU A 727 13.96 -19.95 32.71
C GLU A 727 13.01 -19.92 33.91
N PHE A 728 11.98 -20.79 33.93
CA PHE A 728 11.00 -20.87 35.03
C PHE A 728 10.87 -22.25 35.67
N ALA A 729 11.81 -23.15 35.42
CA ALA A 729 11.81 -24.49 36.04
C ALA A 729 12.61 -24.50 37.35
N ASP A 730 12.11 -23.80 38.37
CA ASP A 730 12.44 -24.13 39.76
C ASP A 730 11.18 -24.02 40.62
N ALA A 731 10.28 -24.97 40.40
CA ALA A 731 9.30 -25.38 41.40
C ALA A 731 9.29 -26.91 41.40
N LYS A 732 10.17 -27.48 42.23
CA LYS A 732 10.02 -28.84 42.73
C LYS A 732 8.71 -28.92 43.48
N ASP A 733 7.63 -29.24 42.79
CA ASP A 733 6.52 -30.02 43.33
C ASP A 733 5.80 -30.67 42.15
N GLY A 734 5.85 -32.00 42.13
CA GLY A 734 5.30 -32.81 41.06
C GLY A 734 3.77 -32.75 41.06
N ASN A 735 3.22 -31.75 40.38
CA ASN A 735 1.89 -31.82 39.75
C ASN A 735 1.72 -30.73 38.69
N ASN A 736 2.57 -30.73 37.65
CA ASN A 736 2.49 -29.75 36.56
C ASN A 736 1.40 -30.11 35.54
N THR A 737 0.14 -29.94 35.92
CA THR A 737 -0.88 -29.52 34.96
C THR A 737 -0.95 -28.01 34.99
N LEU A 738 -0.46 -27.36 33.94
CA LEU A 738 -0.58 -25.91 33.75
C LEU A 738 -2.06 -25.50 33.90
N ASN A 739 -2.35 -24.64 34.88
CA ASN A 739 -3.69 -24.18 35.20
C ASN A 739 -4.29 -23.43 33.99
N PRO A 740 -5.51 -23.78 33.50
CA PRO A 740 -6.19 -23.11 32.39
C PRO A 740 -6.25 -21.58 32.51
N GLN A 741 -6.23 -21.03 33.73
CA GLN A 741 -6.27 -19.60 33.99
C GLN A 741 -5.00 -18.86 33.52
N MET A 742 -3.85 -19.54 33.42
CA MET A 742 -2.62 -18.93 32.88
C MET A 742 -2.77 -18.59 31.39
N PHE A 743 -3.44 -19.45 30.62
CA PHE A 743 -3.73 -19.20 29.21
C PHE A 743 -4.77 -18.08 29.02
N SER A 744 -5.74 -17.97 29.93
CA SER A 744 -6.65 -16.83 29.97
C SER A 744 -5.92 -15.51 30.21
N MET A 745 -4.89 -15.49 31.06
CA MET A 745 -4.07 -14.29 31.29
C MET A 745 -3.19 -13.93 30.08
N LEU A 746 -2.56 -14.90 29.43
CA LEU A 746 -1.76 -14.65 28.23
C LEU A 746 -2.60 -14.07 27.08
N ASN A 747 -3.87 -14.48 26.99
CA ASN A 747 -4.83 -13.95 26.02
C ASN A 747 -5.29 -12.52 26.30
N LEU A 748 -5.03 -11.99 27.51
CA LEU A 748 -5.35 -10.61 27.91
C LEU A 748 -4.20 -9.64 27.67
N LEU A 749 -3.00 -10.12 27.32
CA LEU A 749 -1.85 -9.28 27.06
C LEU A 749 -1.77 -8.86 25.58
N PRO A 750 -1.14 -7.71 25.28
CA PRO A 750 -0.87 -7.32 23.90
C PRO A 750 -0.08 -8.42 23.15
N PRO A 751 -0.26 -8.56 21.83
CA PRO A 751 0.56 -9.45 21.03
C PRO A 751 2.04 -9.12 21.22
N ASN A 752 2.88 -10.14 21.44
CA ASN A 752 4.33 -10.01 21.68
C ASN A 752 4.73 -9.22 22.95
N TYR A 753 3.85 -9.13 23.95
CA TYR A 753 4.19 -8.46 25.21
C TYR A 753 5.26 -9.23 25.98
N ASN A 754 6.30 -8.52 26.45
CA ASN A 754 7.38 -9.13 27.22
C ASN A 754 6.90 -9.45 28.65
N LEU A 755 6.64 -10.73 28.91
CA LEU A 755 6.15 -11.25 30.19
C LEU A 755 7.05 -10.93 31.38
N SER A 756 8.35 -10.67 31.15
CA SER A 756 9.29 -10.27 32.20
C SER A 756 8.98 -8.90 32.83
N LYS A 757 8.14 -8.08 32.19
CA LYS A 757 7.69 -6.78 32.75
C LYS A 757 6.56 -6.93 33.76
N ILE A 758 5.90 -8.08 33.84
CA ILE A 758 4.80 -8.31 34.77
C ILE A 758 5.40 -8.65 36.14
N PRO A 759 5.01 -7.96 37.23
CA PRO A 759 5.52 -8.26 38.55
C PRO A 759 5.29 -9.73 38.92
N PRO A 760 6.29 -10.42 39.51
CA PRO A 760 6.18 -11.84 39.85
C PRO A 760 4.99 -12.15 40.77
N GLU A 761 4.60 -11.19 41.60
CA GLU A 761 3.51 -11.28 42.57
C GLU A 761 2.14 -11.37 41.88
N VAL A 762 1.96 -10.66 40.77
CA VAL A 762 0.75 -10.74 39.94
C VAL A 762 0.68 -12.10 39.24
N ILE A 763 1.81 -12.59 38.73
CA ILE A 763 1.89 -13.93 38.09
C ILE A 763 1.60 -15.03 39.12
N LYS A 764 2.14 -14.94 40.34
CA LYS A 764 1.88 -15.90 41.42
C LYS A 764 0.40 -15.95 41.82
N GLN A 765 -0.28 -14.80 41.88
CA GLN A 765 -1.73 -14.74 42.14
C GLN A 765 -2.53 -15.44 41.04
N VAL A 766 -2.18 -15.21 39.78
CA VAL A 766 -2.84 -15.89 38.64
C VAL A 766 -2.57 -17.39 38.61
N LEU A 767 -1.35 -17.82 38.93
CA LEU A 767 -1.02 -19.25 39.04
C LEU A 767 -1.79 -19.96 40.16
N ARG A 768 -2.09 -19.24 41.26
CA ARG A 768 -2.93 -19.72 42.36
C ARG A 768 -4.44 -19.64 42.08
N GLY A 769 -4.82 -19.04 40.95
CA GLY A 769 -6.21 -18.84 40.56
C GLY A 769 -6.95 -17.74 41.33
N GLU A 770 -6.19 -16.83 41.94
CA GLU A 770 -6.71 -15.65 42.64
C GLU A 770 -6.93 -14.48 41.66
N MET A 771 -7.79 -13.52 42.02
CA MET A 771 -7.97 -12.29 41.23
C MET A 771 -6.70 -11.43 41.35
N PRO A 772 -5.97 -11.18 40.24
CA PRO A 772 -4.73 -10.42 40.27
C PRO A 772 -5.00 -8.95 40.62
N ASP A 773 -4.09 -8.33 41.36
CA ASP A 773 -4.13 -6.89 41.62
C ASP A 773 -3.64 -6.12 40.39
N PHE A 774 -4.59 -5.60 39.60
CA PHE A 774 -4.30 -4.90 38.34
C PHE A 774 -3.66 -3.53 38.58
N ALA A 775 -3.70 -2.98 39.79
CA ALA A 775 -3.03 -1.72 40.13
C ALA A 775 -1.50 -1.86 40.17
N LEU A 776 -0.99 -3.09 40.30
CA LEU A 776 0.45 -3.37 40.29
C LEU A 776 1.01 -3.57 38.87
N LEU A 777 0.16 -3.61 37.84
CA LEU A 777 0.63 -3.83 36.48
C LEU A 777 1.36 -2.59 35.92
N PRO A 778 2.31 -2.79 34.99
CA PRO A 778 2.90 -1.70 34.23
C PRO A 778 1.85 -0.84 33.52
N GLN A 779 2.09 0.47 33.45
CA GLN A 779 1.12 1.43 32.93
C GLN A 779 0.69 1.16 31.48
N ASP A 780 1.57 0.57 30.68
CA ASP A 780 1.29 0.17 29.29
C ASP A 780 0.25 -0.96 29.21
N ILE A 781 0.29 -1.94 30.13
CA ILE A 781 -0.76 -2.96 30.26
C ILE A 781 -2.04 -2.36 30.81
N ILE A 782 -1.97 -1.46 31.80
CA ILE A 782 -3.17 -0.81 32.35
C ILE A 782 -3.92 -0.03 31.26
N GLU A 783 -3.20 0.67 30.39
CA GLU A 783 -3.79 1.37 29.24
C GLU A 783 -4.37 0.40 28.20
N TYR A 784 -3.68 -0.71 27.91
CA TYR A 784 -4.19 -1.74 27.00
C TYR A 784 -5.46 -2.43 27.53
N LEU A 785 -5.48 -2.78 28.82
CA LEU A 785 -6.64 -3.35 29.49
C LEU A 785 -7.80 -2.35 29.58
N ARG A 786 -7.51 -1.04 29.68
CA ARG A 786 -8.52 0.04 29.63
C ARG A 786 -9.25 0.07 28.28
N SER A 787 -8.54 -0.14 27.17
CA SER A 787 -9.12 -0.19 25.82
C SER A 787 -9.83 -1.51 25.47
N ASN A 788 -9.75 -2.53 26.33
CA ASN A 788 -10.24 -3.90 26.06
C ASN A 788 -11.04 -4.51 27.23
N SER A 789 -11.70 -3.67 28.02
CA SER A 789 -12.34 -4.00 29.31
C SER A 789 -13.37 -5.14 29.26
N ASP A 790 -14.09 -5.32 28.14
CA ASP A 790 -15.08 -6.39 27.93
C ASP A 790 -14.49 -7.81 28.01
N ARG A 791 -13.20 -7.96 27.72
CA ARG A 791 -12.51 -9.27 27.73
C ARG A 791 -12.12 -9.72 29.13
N ILE A 792 -12.03 -8.80 30.09
CA ILE A 792 -11.53 -9.04 31.46
C ILE A 792 -12.60 -9.73 32.31
N PHE A 793 -13.84 -9.24 32.28
CA PHE A 793 -14.95 -9.78 33.10
C PHE A 793 -15.34 -11.21 32.74
N ASN A 794 -15.06 -11.63 31.50
CA ASN A 794 -15.37 -12.97 31.02
C ASN A 794 -14.26 -14.00 31.29
N SER A 795 -13.05 -13.55 31.66
CA SER A 795 -11.84 -14.40 31.71
C SER A 795 -11.30 -14.65 33.13
N VAL A 796 -11.68 -13.84 34.12
CA VAL A 796 -11.26 -14.01 35.52
C VAL A 796 -12.44 -14.49 36.37
N LYS A 797 -12.31 -15.66 37.02
CA LYS A 797 -13.31 -16.14 37.97
C LYS A 797 -13.14 -15.42 39.31
N VAL A 798 -14.17 -14.70 39.74
CA VAL A 798 -14.20 -14.06 41.06
C VAL A 798 -14.60 -15.09 42.13
N PRO A 799 -13.85 -15.21 43.24
CA PRO A 799 -14.23 -16.09 44.34
C PRO A 799 -15.59 -15.69 44.94
N PRO A 800 -16.45 -16.65 45.32
CA PRO A 800 -17.84 -16.40 45.70
C PRO A 800 -18.05 -15.53 46.96
N ASN A 801 -16.99 -15.24 47.73
CA ASN A 801 -17.05 -14.44 48.97
C ASN A 801 -16.41 -13.03 48.85
N THR A 802 -16.10 -12.56 47.65
CA THR A 802 -15.44 -11.26 47.45
C THR A 802 -16.47 -10.13 47.36
N THR A 803 -16.33 -9.06 48.16
CA THR A 803 -17.29 -7.94 48.12
C THR A 803 -17.08 -7.05 46.89
N ILE A 804 -18.13 -6.37 46.44
CA ILE A 804 -18.06 -5.44 45.30
C ILE A 804 -17.04 -4.32 45.57
N GLU A 805 -16.91 -3.87 46.81
CA GLU A 805 -15.95 -2.83 47.23
C GLU A 805 -14.49 -3.31 47.16
N GLU A 806 -14.21 -4.58 47.49
CA GLU A 806 -12.89 -5.19 47.29
C GLU A 806 -12.53 -5.39 45.80
N ILE A 807 -13.53 -5.72 44.97
CA ILE A 807 -13.34 -5.87 43.51
C ILE A 807 -13.03 -4.50 42.88
N LEU A 808 -13.77 -3.46 43.26
CA LEU A 808 -13.57 -2.09 42.77
C LEU A 808 -12.25 -1.48 43.26
N GLY A 809 -11.75 -1.89 44.42
CA GLY A 809 -10.43 -1.48 44.94
C GLY A 809 -9.25 -2.05 44.16
N LYS A 810 -9.42 -3.20 43.49
CA LYS A 810 -8.40 -3.90 42.67
C LYS A 810 -8.46 -3.55 41.18
N LEU A 811 -9.43 -2.72 40.77
CA LEU A 811 -9.58 -2.25 39.39
C LEU A 811 -9.00 -0.82 39.24
N PRO A 812 -8.42 -0.46 38.09
CA PRO A 812 -7.99 0.91 37.83
C PRO A 812 -9.19 1.87 37.93
N ARG A 813 -9.05 3.04 38.57
CA ARG A 813 -10.12 4.06 38.56
C ARG A 813 -10.32 4.57 37.12
N PHE A 814 -11.53 4.45 36.58
CA PHE A 814 -11.86 4.82 35.21
C PHE A 814 -12.66 6.14 35.18
N ASP A 815 -12.11 7.18 34.54
CA ASP A 815 -12.91 8.27 34.00
C ASP A 815 -13.49 7.83 32.64
N PRO A 816 -14.76 8.14 32.31
CA PRO A 816 -15.42 7.58 31.13
C PRO A 816 -14.87 8.19 29.83
N PRO A 817 -14.35 7.39 28.87
CA PRO A 817 -14.10 7.83 27.51
C PRO A 817 -15.31 7.52 26.62
N ILE A 818 -15.68 8.49 25.80
CA ILE A 818 -16.69 8.34 24.74
C ILE A 818 -16.05 7.51 23.62
N PHE A 819 -16.61 6.35 23.30
CA PHE A 819 -16.16 5.51 22.19
C PHE A 819 -17.21 5.46 21.08
N ASN A 820 -16.83 5.91 19.89
CA ASN A 820 -17.38 5.45 18.61
C ASN A 820 -16.21 4.96 17.77
N VAL A 821 -16.16 3.66 17.46
CA VAL A 821 -15.24 3.13 16.43
C VAL A 821 -16.05 2.26 15.49
N THR A 822 -16.36 2.83 14.32
CA THR A 822 -16.77 2.13 13.11
C THR A 822 -15.49 1.81 12.31
N PHE A 823 -15.36 0.58 11.79
CA PHE A 823 -14.25 0.23 10.89
C PHE A 823 -14.40 0.99 9.56
N ALA A 824 -13.29 1.54 9.06
CA ALA A 824 -13.30 2.33 7.83
C ALA A 824 -13.59 1.44 6.60
N PRO A 825 -14.59 1.79 5.77
CA PRO A 825 -14.84 1.11 4.50
C PRO A 825 -13.61 1.20 3.56
N TYR A 826 -13.53 0.29 2.59
CA TYR A 826 -12.50 0.30 1.54
C TYR A 826 -12.50 1.67 0.85
N ASP A 827 -11.38 2.39 0.96
CA ASP A 827 -11.28 3.77 0.50
C ASP A 827 -10.95 3.81 -1.00
N ILE A 828 -11.97 3.92 -1.84
CA ILE A 828 -11.81 4.01 -3.30
C ILE A 828 -11.01 5.26 -3.71
N ASN A 829 -10.90 6.27 -2.83
CA ASN A 829 -10.05 7.44 -3.06
C ASN A 829 -8.55 7.11 -2.94
N LYS A 830 -8.22 5.96 -2.34
CA LYS A 830 -6.85 5.39 -2.30
C LYS A 830 -6.62 4.33 -3.38
N VAL A 831 -7.60 4.07 -4.25
CA VAL A 831 -7.32 3.40 -5.53
C VAL A 831 -6.56 4.43 -6.35
N ASP A 832 -5.26 4.39 -6.13
CA ASP A 832 -4.36 5.43 -6.55
C ASP A 832 -4.41 5.59 -8.07
N GLY A 833 -4.39 6.85 -8.52
CA GLY A 833 -4.05 7.19 -9.91
C GLY A 833 -2.66 6.67 -10.30
N ASP A 834 -1.90 6.08 -9.37
CA ASP A 834 -0.67 5.33 -9.62
C ASP A 834 -0.84 4.06 -10.48
N LEU A 835 -2.04 3.59 -10.84
CA LEU A 835 -2.16 2.68 -11.99
C LEU A 835 -2.12 3.40 -13.35
N VAL A 836 -2.13 4.73 -13.35
CA VAL A 836 -1.91 5.62 -14.49
C VAL A 836 -0.55 6.35 -14.38
N LEU A 837 0.02 6.55 -13.18
CA LEU A 837 1.38 7.08 -13.00
C LEU A 837 2.49 6.02 -12.82
N LYS A 838 2.18 4.72 -12.60
CA LYS A 838 3.18 3.64 -12.77
C LYS A 838 3.56 3.32 -14.20
N GLU A 839 2.96 3.98 -15.20
CA GLU A 839 3.51 4.00 -16.57
C GLU A 839 4.38 5.24 -16.86
N GLU A 840 4.25 6.33 -16.10
CA GLU A 840 5.17 7.49 -16.27
C GLU A 840 6.50 7.33 -15.52
N GLY A 841 6.52 6.54 -14.44
CA GLY A 841 7.76 6.02 -13.86
C GLY A 841 8.53 5.05 -14.77
N PHE A 842 7.91 4.56 -15.85
CA PHE A 842 8.56 3.73 -16.86
C PHE A 842 8.99 4.51 -18.11
N LEU A 843 8.39 5.68 -18.37
CA LEU A 843 8.70 6.54 -19.52
C LEU A 843 9.96 7.42 -19.31
N SER A 844 10.32 7.72 -18.07
CA SER A 844 11.62 8.35 -17.70
C SER A 844 12.85 7.46 -18.01
N SER A 845 12.69 6.13 -18.06
CA SER A 845 13.79 5.22 -18.46
C SER A 845 13.99 5.12 -19.98
N SER A 846 13.02 5.62 -20.77
CA SER A 846 13.10 5.58 -22.24
C SER A 846 13.91 6.74 -22.82
N GLN A 847 13.85 7.93 -22.20
CA GLN A 847 14.63 9.10 -22.62
C GLN A 847 16.13 8.92 -22.34
N THR A 848 16.49 8.26 -21.22
CA THR A 848 17.89 7.90 -20.90
C THR A 848 18.42 6.81 -21.83
N ARG A 849 17.59 5.87 -22.28
CA ARG A 849 17.96 4.87 -23.30
C ARG A 849 18.16 5.48 -24.69
N TRP A 850 17.37 6.48 -25.07
CA TRP A 850 17.52 7.18 -26.34
C TRP A 850 18.76 8.07 -26.38
N LEU A 851 19.04 8.81 -25.29
CA LEU A 851 20.26 9.61 -25.16
C LEU A 851 21.52 8.76 -25.09
N THR A 852 21.49 7.60 -24.42
CA THR A 852 22.63 6.66 -24.41
C THR A 852 22.84 5.98 -25.76
N ALA A 853 21.77 5.67 -26.50
CA ALA A 853 21.87 5.13 -27.87
C ALA A 853 22.42 6.17 -28.86
N ILE A 854 22.02 7.45 -28.77
CA ILE A 854 22.58 8.54 -29.57
C ILE A 854 24.06 8.77 -29.23
N ALA A 855 24.41 8.75 -27.94
CA ALA A 855 25.81 8.90 -27.49
C ALA A 855 26.70 7.73 -27.96
N LEU A 856 26.21 6.48 -27.89
CA LEU A 856 26.91 5.30 -28.42
C LEU A 856 27.01 5.32 -29.95
N GLY A 857 25.99 5.82 -30.65
CA GLY A 857 26.02 6.03 -32.10
C GLY A 857 27.03 7.10 -32.53
N LEU A 858 27.12 8.20 -31.77
CA LEU A 858 28.14 9.24 -31.99
C LEU A 858 29.56 8.72 -31.68
N LEU A 859 29.75 7.93 -30.62
CA LEU A 859 31.02 7.27 -30.32
C LEU A 859 31.41 6.25 -31.42
N GLY A 860 30.45 5.53 -31.97
CA GLY A 860 30.66 4.60 -33.09
C GLY A 860 31.08 5.32 -34.36
N THR A 861 30.42 6.43 -34.72
CA THR A 861 30.78 7.21 -35.91
C THR A 861 32.15 7.89 -35.76
N VAL A 862 32.47 8.43 -34.58
CA VAL A 862 33.81 8.97 -34.28
C VAL A 862 34.87 7.86 -34.37
N SER A 863 34.59 6.66 -33.89
CA SER A 863 35.50 5.51 -33.99
C SER A 863 35.74 5.08 -35.45
N ILE A 864 34.70 5.07 -36.29
CA ILE A 864 34.82 4.77 -37.72
C ILE A 864 35.61 5.85 -38.47
N VAL A 865 35.42 7.12 -38.12
CA VAL A 865 36.20 8.23 -38.70
C VAL A 865 37.66 8.13 -38.28
N ILE A 866 37.95 7.83 -37.01
CA ILE A 866 39.32 7.62 -36.52
C ILE A 866 39.97 6.42 -37.21
N LEU A 867 39.25 5.30 -37.37
CA LEU A 867 39.71 4.13 -38.12
C LEU A 867 39.93 4.46 -39.60
N GLY A 868 39.06 5.24 -40.21
CA GLY A 868 39.21 5.70 -41.60
C GLY A 868 40.43 6.59 -41.79
N VAL A 869 40.67 7.52 -40.85
CA VAL A 869 41.87 8.38 -40.84
C VAL A 869 43.13 7.56 -40.56
N TYR A 870 43.07 6.57 -39.66
CA TYR A 870 44.18 5.67 -39.36
C TYR A 870 44.52 4.75 -40.54
N VAL A 871 43.50 4.21 -41.22
CA VAL A 871 43.67 3.41 -42.44
C VAL A 871 44.20 4.28 -43.58
N TYR A 872 43.72 5.52 -43.73
CA TYR A 872 44.25 6.48 -44.71
C TYR A 872 45.72 6.83 -44.41
N TYR A 873 46.07 7.04 -43.14
CA TYR A 873 47.44 7.27 -42.68
C TYR A 873 48.35 6.07 -42.96
N LEU A 874 47.89 4.85 -42.68
CA LEU A 874 48.61 3.61 -43.02
C LEU A 874 48.75 3.40 -44.53
N ARG A 875 47.74 3.76 -45.33
CA ARG A 875 47.79 3.68 -46.80
C ARG A 875 48.76 4.69 -47.40
N LYS A 876 48.82 5.90 -46.84
CA LYS A 876 49.77 6.95 -47.23
C LYS A 876 51.21 6.58 -46.86
N ASN A 877 51.43 5.96 -45.70
CA ASN A 877 52.76 5.53 -45.27
C ASN A 877 53.23 4.21 -45.93
N ARG A 878 52.33 3.35 -46.42
CA ARG A 878 52.71 2.18 -47.25
C ARG A 878 53.02 2.52 -48.71
N LEU A 879 52.67 3.71 -49.18
CA LEU A 879 53.01 4.20 -50.52
C LEU A 879 54.27 5.11 -50.52
N GLY A 880 54.97 5.21 -49.39
CA GLY A 880 56.20 5.99 -49.24
C GLY A 880 57.51 5.18 -49.25
N GLU A 881 57.44 3.85 -49.32
CA GLU A 881 58.63 2.98 -49.38
C GLU A 881 58.41 1.86 -50.41
N THR A 882 58.57 2.20 -51.69
CA THR A 882 59.39 1.51 -52.70
C THR A 882 59.24 2.23 -54.04
N VAL A 883 60.38 2.77 -54.54
CA VAL A 883 60.81 2.98 -55.94
C VAL A 883 59.79 3.50 -56.96
#